data_AF-A0A061F6X6-F1
#
_entry.id   AF-A0A061F6X6-F1
#
_cell.length_a   1.000
_cell.length_b   1.000
_cell.length_c   1.000
_cell.angle_alpha   90.00
_cell.angle_beta   90.00
_cell.angle_gamma   90.00
#
_symmetry.space_group_name_H-M   'P 1'
#
loop_
_entity.id
_entity.type
_entity.pdbx_description
1 polymer ?
#
loop_
_entity_poly.entity_id
_entity_poly.type
_entity_poly.pdbx_seq_one_letter_code
_entity_poly.pdbx_strand_id
1 'polypeptide(L)'
;MYFLVEVALKNKDEELNLIILELRKSLASLQEKLAKEESEKKAAVDSLAKEKEARINTERSQASLSEELDKVRGELDGANQRIASINDMYKLLQEYNSSLQLYNSKLQTDLDAAHETIKRGEKERSAIVENLHNLRGQHKSLRDQLTSSIASQDETMKQKDALVNEVACLRMELRQIRDDRDLYQQQVQTLTAEVSKYKELATNSSELEEKCLSQGNQIQILHDQLAVAERKLQMSDMSALETRFEFEGQKKLINELQNRLEDAEFKLTEGEKLRKKLHNTILELKGNIRVFCRVRPQLPDDCSSNQGKVVSYPTSMEYLGRGIDMTQNGQKHSFTFDKVFMPDASQEEVFVEISQLVQSALDGYKVCIFAYGQTGSGKTYTMMGRPGQPEEKGLIPRSLEQIFQTRQALQPQGWRYEMQVSMLEIYNETIRDLLSTNRDVSRIENGVAGKQYTIKHDANGNTQVSDLTIVDVQSSREVSYLLDRAAQSRSVGKTQMNEQSSRSHFVFTMRITGVNESTEQQVQGVLNLIDLAGSERLSKSGSTGDRLKETQAINKSLSSLADVIFALAKKEDHVPFRNSKLTYLLQPCLGGDSKTLMFVNISPEPSSVGESLCSLRFAARVNACEIGTPRRQLNMRTSDSRLSYG
;
A
#
# COMPACT_ATOMS: atom_id res chain seq x y z
N MET A 1 109.42 -97.85 -58.91
CA MET A 1 108.08 -97.76 -58.28
C MET A 1 107.97 -96.52 -57.36
N TYR A 2 108.99 -96.17 -56.56
CA TYR A 2 108.98 -94.96 -55.70
C TYR A 2 108.87 -93.62 -56.44
N PHE A 3 109.56 -93.45 -57.59
CA PHE A 3 109.59 -92.18 -58.33
C PHE A 3 108.22 -91.78 -58.93
N LEU A 4 107.36 -92.76 -59.25
CA LEU A 4 106.02 -92.51 -59.81
C LEU A 4 105.00 -92.05 -58.74
N VAL A 5 105.18 -92.48 -57.49
CA VAL A 5 104.31 -92.07 -56.36
C VAL A 5 104.64 -90.65 -55.92
N GLU A 6 105.92 -90.28 -55.93
CA GLU A 6 106.38 -88.94 -55.53
C GLU A 6 105.93 -87.86 -56.54
N VAL A 7 105.95 -88.16 -57.83
CA VAL A 7 105.41 -87.28 -58.88
C VAL A 7 103.89 -87.16 -58.79
N ALA A 8 103.17 -88.24 -58.51
CA ALA A 8 101.72 -88.21 -58.32
C ALA A 8 101.30 -87.42 -57.07
N LEU A 9 102.07 -87.51 -55.98
CA LEU A 9 101.87 -86.71 -54.77
C LEU A 9 102.15 -85.23 -55.01
N LYS A 10 103.23 -84.88 -55.73
CA LYS A 10 103.51 -83.49 -56.13
C LYS A 10 102.41 -82.90 -57.01
N ASN A 11 101.92 -83.65 -57.99
CA ASN A 11 100.82 -83.18 -58.85
C ASN A 11 99.53 -82.97 -58.04
N LYS A 12 99.22 -83.85 -57.08
CA LYS A 12 98.08 -83.64 -56.17
C LYS A 12 98.27 -82.46 -55.24
N ASP A 13 99.48 -82.20 -54.78
CA ASP A 13 99.80 -81.06 -53.92
C ASP A 13 99.68 -79.74 -54.71
N GLU A 14 100.11 -79.72 -55.97
CA GLU A 14 99.88 -78.59 -56.89
C GLU A 14 98.39 -78.37 -57.18
N GLU A 15 97.62 -79.44 -57.39
CA GLU A 15 96.17 -79.39 -57.61
C GLU A 15 95.43 -78.87 -56.36
N LEU A 16 95.80 -79.35 -55.17
CA LEU A 16 95.29 -78.85 -53.89
C LEU A 16 95.66 -77.38 -53.65
N ASN A 17 96.88 -76.97 -53.98
CA ASN A 17 97.31 -75.58 -53.85
C ASN A 17 96.56 -74.66 -54.81
N LEU A 18 96.26 -75.11 -56.04
CA LEU A 18 95.40 -74.38 -56.99
C LEU A 18 93.97 -74.22 -56.45
N ILE A 19 93.39 -75.29 -55.91
CA ILE A 19 92.05 -75.25 -55.28
C ILE A 19 92.04 -74.31 -54.06
N ILE A 20 93.07 -74.35 -53.21
CA ILE A 20 93.20 -73.44 -52.05
C ILE A 20 93.31 -71.98 -52.52
N LEU A 21 94.05 -71.72 -53.61
CA LEU A 21 94.19 -70.38 -54.16
C LEU A 21 92.85 -69.86 -54.72
N GLU A 22 92.09 -70.73 -55.40
CA GLU A 22 90.77 -70.42 -55.93
C GLU A 22 89.73 -70.19 -54.82
N LEU A 23 89.75 -71.03 -53.77
CA LEU A 23 88.92 -70.85 -52.59
C LEU A 23 89.26 -69.57 -51.83
N ARG A 24 90.54 -69.20 -51.72
CA ARG A 24 90.96 -67.92 -51.12
C ARG A 24 90.48 -66.72 -51.94
N LYS A 25 90.56 -66.81 -53.27
CA LYS A 25 90.04 -65.77 -54.17
C LYS A 25 88.52 -65.64 -54.07
N SER A 26 87.81 -66.77 -53.97
CA SER A 26 86.35 -66.81 -53.74
C SER A 26 85.98 -66.22 -52.38
N LEU A 27 86.71 -66.58 -51.31
CA LEU A 27 86.53 -66.02 -49.97
C LEU A 27 86.73 -64.49 -49.96
N ALA A 28 87.80 -63.99 -50.59
CA ALA A 28 88.04 -62.55 -50.70
C ALA A 28 86.92 -61.83 -51.45
N SER A 29 86.43 -62.40 -52.56
CA SER A 29 85.29 -61.84 -53.31
C SER A 29 83.99 -61.86 -52.50
N LEU A 30 83.74 -62.91 -51.73
CA LEU A 30 82.57 -63.00 -50.86
C LEU A 30 82.65 -62.02 -49.68
N GLN A 31 83.85 -61.82 -49.10
CA GLN A 31 84.07 -60.82 -48.05
C GLN A 31 83.84 -59.40 -48.57
N GLU A 32 84.30 -59.09 -49.78
CA GLU A 32 84.05 -57.79 -50.42
C GLU A 32 82.55 -57.57 -50.69
N LYS A 33 81.85 -58.58 -51.20
CA LYS A 33 80.39 -58.53 -51.40
C LYS A 33 79.65 -58.37 -50.08
N LEU A 34 80.06 -59.09 -49.03
CA LEU A 34 79.46 -58.99 -47.70
C LEU A 34 79.66 -57.58 -47.12
N ALA A 35 80.86 -57.03 -47.20
CA ALA A 35 81.15 -55.67 -46.73
C ALA A 35 80.33 -54.61 -47.51
N LYS A 36 80.13 -54.81 -48.81
CA LYS A 36 79.28 -53.95 -49.64
C LYS A 36 77.81 -54.03 -49.20
N GLU A 37 77.26 -55.22 -49.03
CA GLU A 37 75.89 -55.45 -48.54
C GLU A 37 75.68 -54.89 -47.12
N GLU A 38 76.66 -55.05 -46.23
CA GLU A 38 76.60 -54.47 -44.88
C GLU A 38 76.58 -52.94 -44.91
N SER A 39 77.37 -52.33 -45.81
CA SER A 39 77.37 -50.88 -46.03
C SER A 39 76.04 -50.38 -46.61
N GLU A 40 75.51 -51.04 -47.64
CA GLU A 40 74.22 -50.71 -48.25
C GLU A 40 73.07 -50.88 -47.25
N LYS A 41 73.06 -51.95 -46.46
CA LYS A 41 72.10 -52.17 -45.37
C LYS A 41 72.17 -51.05 -44.34
N LYS A 42 73.37 -50.62 -43.93
CA LYS A 42 73.54 -49.53 -42.97
C LYS A 42 72.98 -48.21 -43.54
N ALA A 43 73.29 -47.89 -44.79
CA ALA A 43 72.75 -46.70 -45.46
C ALA A 43 71.21 -46.74 -45.58
N ALA A 44 70.62 -47.91 -45.87
CA ALA A 44 69.17 -48.08 -45.91
C ALA A 44 68.52 -47.90 -44.52
N VAL A 45 69.15 -48.40 -43.46
CA VAL A 45 68.67 -48.21 -42.07
C VAL A 45 68.72 -46.74 -41.66
N ASP A 46 69.80 -46.03 -41.99
CA ASP A 46 69.94 -44.60 -41.70
C ASP A 46 68.92 -43.76 -42.49
N SER A 47 68.64 -44.12 -43.75
CA SER A 47 67.60 -43.49 -44.56
C SER A 47 66.21 -43.71 -43.96
N LEU A 48 65.88 -44.94 -43.56
CA LEU A 48 64.62 -45.27 -42.91
C LEU A 48 64.44 -44.53 -41.58
N ALA A 49 65.52 -44.35 -40.81
CA ALA A 49 65.49 -43.59 -39.56
C ALA A 49 65.14 -42.11 -39.81
N LYS A 50 65.76 -41.48 -40.82
CA LYS A 50 65.46 -40.10 -41.22
C LYS A 50 64.02 -39.94 -41.71
N GLU A 51 63.51 -40.88 -42.49
CA GLU A 51 62.12 -40.86 -42.97
C GLU A 51 61.12 -41.01 -41.82
N LYS A 52 61.40 -41.89 -40.84
CA LYS A 52 60.58 -42.02 -39.62
C LYS A 52 60.55 -40.72 -38.82
N GLU A 53 61.69 -40.06 -38.65
CA GLU A 53 61.76 -38.79 -37.93
C GLU A 53 60.98 -37.68 -38.65
N ALA A 54 61.13 -37.58 -39.97
CA ALA A 54 60.35 -36.64 -40.80
C ALA A 54 58.84 -36.90 -40.68
N ARG A 55 58.42 -38.17 -40.70
CA ARG A 55 57.01 -38.56 -40.54
C ARG A 55 56.45 -38.21 -39.16
N ILE A 56 57.22 -38.42 -38.10
CA ILE A 56 56.80 -38.03 -36.74
C ILE A 56 56.63 -36.50 -36.65
N ASN A 57 57.52 -35.74 -37.29
CA ASN A 57 57.41 -34.28 -37.30
C ASN A 57 56.20 -33.79 -38.10
N THR A 58 55.87 -34.41 -39.24
CA THR A 58 54.65 -34.05 -39.98
C THR A 58 53.38 -34.45 -39.24
N GLU A 59 53.35 -35.62 -38.59
CA GLU A 59 52.22 -36.06 -37.75
C GLU A 59 52.00 -35.10 -36.56
N ARG A 60 53.07 -34.62 -35.92
CA ARG A 60 52.99 -33.59 -34.86
C ARG A 60 52.43 -32.27 -35.38
N SER A 61 52.91 -31.78 -36.52
CA SER A 61 52.41 -30.55 -37.12
C SER A 61 50.93 -30.68 -37.53
N GLN A 62 50.53 -31.83 -38.07
CA GLN A 62 49.14 -32.12 -38.42
C GLN A 62 48.23 -32.15 -37.19
N ALA A 63 48.68 -32.74 -36.09
CA ALA A 63 47.95 -32.74 -34.83
C ALA A 63 47.77 -31.32 -34.28
N SER A 64 48.83 -30.50 -34.30
CA SER A 64 48.76 -29.10 -33.87
C SER A 64 47.77 -28.27 -34.71
N LEU A 65 47.80 -28.44 -36.04
CA LEU A 65 46.86 -27.78 -36.95
C LEU A 65 45.42 -28.23 -36.74
N SER A 66 45.19 -29.50 -36.41
CA SER A 66 43.86 -30.01 -36.09
C SER A 66 43.31 -29.38 -34.80
N GLU A 67 44.15 -29.24 -33.77
CA GLU A 67 43.76 -28.60 -32.51
C GLU A 67 43.42 -27.12 -32.70
N GLU A 68 44.21 -26.40 -33.50
CA GLU A 68 43.91 -25.01 -33.87
C GLU A 68 42.60 -24.89 -34.67
N LEU A 69 42.34 -25.81 -35.60
CA LEU A 69 41.07 -25.83 -36.36
C LEU A 69 39.85 -26.06 -35.46
N ASP A 70 39.96 -26.98 -34.49
CA ASP A 70 38.87 -27.25 -33.55
C ASP A 70 38.63 -26.06 -32.61
N LYS A 71 39.70 -25.37 -32.20
CA LYS A 71 39.59 -24.13 -31.42
C LYS A 71 38.87 -23.03 -32.21
N VAL A 72 39.27 -22.79 -33.47
CA VAL A 72 38.64 -21.76 -34.33
C VAL A 72 37.19 -22.11 -34.62
N ARG A 73 36.85 -23.40 -34.81
CA ARG A 73 35.45 -23.84 -34.94
C ARG A 73 34.64 -23.54 -33.69
N GLY A 74 35.17 -23.82 -32.50
CA GLY A 74 34.50 -23.48 -31.24
C GLY A 74 34.28 -21.97 -31.06
N GLU A 75 35.27 -21.15 -31.46
CA GLU A 75 35.13 -19.69 -31.45
C GLU A 75 34.06 -19.20 -32.45
N LEU A 76 34.00 -19.79 -33.64
CA LEU A 76 32.99 -19.50 -34.65
C LEU A 76 31.58 -19.86 -34.19
N ASP A 77 31.40 -21.04 -33.58
CA ASP A 77 30.11 -21.46 -33.01
C ASP A 77 29.68 -20.53 -31.87
N GLY A 78 30.62 -20.15 -31.01
CA GLY A 78 30.37 -19.17 -29.95
C GLY A 78 30.01 -17.78 -30.48
N ALA A 79 30.59 -17.36 -31.60
CA ALA A 79 30.23 -16.11 -32.27
C ALA A 79 28.83 -16.18 -32.91
N ASN A 80 28.49 -17.29 -33.56
CA ASN A 80 27.18 -17.52 -34.17
C ASN A 80 26.06 -17.54 -33.13
N GLN A 81 26.28 -18.14 -31.96
CA GLN A 81 25.32 -18.10 -30.85
C GLN A 81 25.09 -16.68 -30.33
N ARG A 82 26.14 -15.85 -30.26
CA ARG A 82 26.01 -14.43 -29.89
C ARG A 82 25.21 -13.65 -30.93
N ILE A 83 25.44 -13.88 -32.22
CA ILE A 83 24.67 -13.25 -33.30
C ILE A 83 23.19 -13.64 -33.21
N ALA A 84 22.88 -14.92 -32.98
CA ALA A 84 21.50 -15.38 -32.80
C ALA A 84 20.83 -14.68 -31.60
N SER A 85 21.52 -14.60 -30.46
CA SER A 85 21.02 -13.93 -29.26
C SER A 85 20.75 -12.43 -29.49
N ILE A 86 21.61 -11.74 -30.24
CA ILE A 86 21.44 -10.33 -30.59
C ILE A 86 20.25 -10.15 -31.53
N ASN A 87 20.07 -11.03 -32.51
CA ASN A 87 18.92 -10.98 -33.43
C ASN A 87 17.59 -11.19 -32.69
N ASP A 88 17.55 -12.12 -31.73
CA ASP A 88 16.36 -12.33 -30.89
C ASP A 88 16.07 -11.10 -30.02
N MET A 89 17.09 -10.47 -29.44
CA MET A 89 16.91 -9.19 -28.73
C MET A 89 16.42 -8.07 -29.64
N TYR A 90 16.96 -7.97 -30.87
CA TYR A 90 16.53 -6.96 -31.83
C TYR A 90 15.06 -7.14 -32.21
N LYS A 91 14.62 -8.38 -32.42
CA LYS A 91 13.22 -8.71 -32.69
C LYS A 91 12.32 -8.32 -31.53
N LEU A 92 12.70 -8.64 -30.29
CA LEU A 92 11.93 -8.27 -29.11
C LEU A 92 11.84 -6.74 -28.94
N LEU A 93 12.94 -6.02 -29.19
CA LEU A 93 12.97 -4.56 -29.16
C LEU A 93 12.06 -3.95 -30.25
N GLN A 94 11.99 -4.59 -31.42
CA GLN A 94 11.11 -4.17 -32.51
C GLN A 94 9.63 -4.36 -32.15
N GLU A 95 9.26 -5.50 -31.56
CA GLU A 95 7.91 -5.77 -31.05
C GLU A 95 7.50 -4.79 -29.94
N TYR A 96 8.44 -4.47 -29.04
CA TYR A 96 8.23 -3.47 -27.99
C TYR A 96 8.01 -2.06 -28.57
N ASN A 97 8.83 -1.64 -29.54
CA ASN A 97 8.64 -0.35 -30.22
C ASN A 97 7.29 -0.27 -30.94
N SER A 98 6.85 -1.33 -31.62
CA SER A 98 5.52 -1.37 -32.24
C SER A 98 4.40 -1.26 -31.22
N SER A 99 4.54 -1.91 -30.06
CA SER A 99 3.57 -1.82 -28.96
C SER A 99 3.50 -0.41 -28.38
N LEU A 100 4.64 0.25 -28.19
CA LEU A 100 4.70 1.65 -27.77
C LEU A 100 4.07 2.60 -28.78
N GLN A 101 4.28 2.39 -30.07
CA GLN A 101 3.63 3.18 -31.13
C GLN A 101 2.10 3.03 -31.08
N LEU A 102 1.59 1.81 -30.90
CA LEU A 102 0.15 1.57 -30.76
C LEU A 102 -0.42 2.27 -29.51
N TYR A 103 0.31 2.19 -28.39
CA TYR A 103 -0.08 2.83 -27.14
C TYR A 103 -0.11 4.36 -27.28
N ASN A 104 0.90 4.97 -27.90
CA ASN A 104 0.92 6.40 -28.17
C ASN A 104 -0.23 6.84 -29.09
N SER A 105 -0.56 6.04 -30.11
CA SER A 105 -1.71 6.32 -30.98
C SER A 105 -3.04 6.26 -30.21
N LYS A 106 -3.16 5.34 -29.25
CA LYS A 106 -4.34 5.25 -28.38
C LYS A 106 -4.43 6.46 -27.45
N LEU A 107 -3.32 6.84 -26.80
CA LEU A 107 -3.28 8.03 -25.95
C LEU A 107 -3.64 9.31 -26.73
N GLN A 108 -3.19 9.43 -27.98
CA GLN A 108 -3.56 10.56 -28.83
C GLN A 108 -5.07 10.58 -29.10
N THR A 109 -5.67 9.42 -29.36
CA THR A 109 -7.11 9.29 -29.58
C THR A 109 -7.92 9.63 -28.31
N ASP A 110 -7.46 9.17 -27.16
CA ASP A 110 -8.10 9.46 -25.86
C ASP A 110 -7.97 10.94 -25.51
N LEU A 111 -6.84 11.58 -25.83
CA LEU A 111 -6.62 13.03 -25.67
C LEU A 111 -7.61 13.83 -26.53
N ASP A 112 -7.78 13.46 -27.80
CA ASP A 112 -8.71 14.13 -28.70
C ASP A 112 -10.17 13.97 -28.24
N ALA A 113 -10.54 12.78 -27.75
CA ALA A 113 -11.85 12.54 -27.16
C ALA A 113 -12.09 13.40 -25.89
N ALA A 114 -11.07 13.53 -25.03
CA ALA A 114 -11.13 14.39 -23.86
C ALA A 114 -11.29 15.88 -24.25
N HIS A 115 -10.55 16.35 -25.25
CA HIS A 115 -10.67 17.72 -25.78
C HIS A 115 -12.09 18.02 -26.29
N GLU A 116 -12.70 17.10 -27.05
CA GLU A 116 -14.09 17.28 -27.50
C GLU A 116 -15.10 17.29 -26.35
N THR A 117 -14.82 16.52 -25.29
CA THR A 117 -15.66 16.51 -24.08
C THR A 117 -15.55 17.83 -23.32
N ILE A 118 -14.33 18.38 -23.18
CA ILE A 118 -14.09 19.69 -22.56
C ILE A 118 -14.80 20.79 -23.36
N LYS A 119 -14.65 20.78 -24.68
CA LYS A 119 -15.28 21.76 -25.58
C LYS A 119 -16.81 21.73 -25.49
N ARG A 120 -17.41 20.55 -25.30
CA ARG A 120 -18.85 20.41 -25.04
C ARG A 120 -19.24 21.02 -23.69
N GLY A 121 -18.48 20.72 -22.64
CA GLY A 121 -18.69 21.30 -21.31
C GLY A 121 -18.53 22.82 -21.30
N GLU A 122 -17.61 23.39 -22.06
CA GLU A 122 -17.45 24.84 -22.20
C GLU A 122 -18.64 25.51 -22.87
N LYS A 123 -19.23 24.87 -23.90
CA LYS A 123 -20.47 25.35 -24.53
C LYS A 123 -21.64 25.32 -23.56
N GLU A 124 -21.82 24.24 -22.82
CA GLU A 124 -22.86 24.11 -21.81
C GLU A 124 -22.70 25.16 -20.70
N ARG A 125 -21.47 25.37 -20.22
CA ARG A 125 -21.15 26.42 -19.24
C ARG A 125 -21.54 27.81 -19.75
N SER A 126 -21.20 28.14 -21.00
CA SER A 126 -21.56 29.43 -21.59
C SER A 126 -23.08 29.61 -21.68
N ALA A 127 -23.82 28.57 -22.06
CA ALA A 127 -25.28 28.62 -22.08
C ALA A 127 -25.89 28.81 -20.68
N ILE A 128 -25.34 28.16 -19.65
CA ILE A 128 -25.78 28.35 -18.26
C ILE A 128 -25.48 29.77 -17.77
N VAL A 129 -24.31 30.32 -18.11
CA VAL A 129 -23.93 31.70 -17.75
C VAL A 129 -24.88 32.72 -18.38
N GLU A 130 -25.25 32.53 -19.64
CA GLU A 130 -26.24 33.37 -20.32
C GLU A 130 -27.62 33.27 -19.67
N ASN A 131 -28.08 32.06 -19.33
CA ASN A 131 -29.33 31.86 -18.61
C ASN A 131 -29.33 32.54 -17.22
N LEU A 132 -28.22 32.45 -16.48
CA LEU A 132 -28.05 33.14 -15.20
C LEU A 132 -28.08 34.66 -15.35
N HIS A 133 -27.50 35.19 -16.43
CA HIS A 133 -27.56 36.62 -16.73
C HIS A 133 -29.00 37.07 -16.97
N ASN A 134 -29.76 36.31 -17.76
CA ASN A 134 -31.18 36.57 -18.02
C ASN A 134 -32.02 36.51 -16.72
N LEU A 135 -31.80 35.49 -15.88
CA LEU A 135 -32.48 35.36 -14.59
C LEU A 135 -32.18 36.54 -13.66
N ARG A 136 -30.91 36.99 -13.59
CA ARG A 136 -30.53 38.17 -12.81
C ARG A 136 -31.21 39.43 -13.32
N GLY A 137 -31.34 39.59 -14.64
CA GLY A 137 -32.09 40.67 -15.26
C GLY A 137 -33.57 40.68 -14.82
N GLN A 138 -34.23 39.52 -14.87
CA GLN A 138 -35.61 39.36 -14.43
C GLN A 138 -35.76 39.66 -12.92
N HIS A 139 -34.88 39.13 -12.09
CA HIS A 139 -34.89 39.38 -10.64
C HIS A 139 -34.71 40.87 -10.31
N LYS A 140 -33.83 41.57 -11.05
CA LYS A 140 -33.67 43.02 -10.90
C LYS A 140 -34.95 43.76 -11.27
N SER A 141 -35.57 43.42 -12.40
CA SER A 141 -36.84 44.04 -12.83
C SER A 141 -37.97 43.84 -11.81
N LEU A 142 -38.13 42.62 -11.28
CA LEU A 142 -39.10 42.32 -10.22
C LEU A 142 -38.83 43.10 -8.94
N ARG A 143 -37.55 43.27 -8.57
CA ARG A 143 -37.16 44.06 -7.40
C ARG A 143 -37.47 45.54 -7.58
N ASP A 144 -37.25 46.08 -8.77
CA ASP A 144 -37.57 47.47 -9.09
C ASP A 144 -39.10 47.69 -9.07
N GLN A 145 -39.88 46.74 -9.59
CA GLN A 145 -41.36 46.76 -9.50
C GLN A 145 -41.86 46.71 -8.06
N LEU A 146 -41.30 45.83 -7.23
CA LEU A 146 -41.65 45.72 -5.81
C LEU A 146 -41.36 47.04 -5.07
N THR A 147 -40.21 47.65 -5.35
CA THR A 147 -39.80 48.93 -4.75
C THR A 147 -40.77 50.05 -5.15
N SER A 148 -41.18 50.09 -6.42
CA SER A 148 -42.18 51.05 -6.91
C SER A 148 -43.56 50.85 -6.26
N SER A 149 -43.99 49.59 -6.06
CA SER A 149 -45.25 49.28 -5.38
C SER A 149 -45.22 49.72 -3.91
N ILE A 150 -44.10 49.50 -3.21
CA ILE A 150 -43.92 49.94 -1.82
C ILE A 150 -44.02 51.47 -1.74
N ALA A 151 -43.33 52.19 -2.63
CA ALA A 151 -43.39 53.65 -2.66
C ALA A 151 -44.81 54.17 -2.92
N SER A 152 -45.55 53.55 -3.85
CA SER A 152 -46.96 53.90 -4.08
C SER A 152 -47.84 53.62 -2.86
N GLN A 153 -47.60 52.52 -2.15
CA GLN A 153 -48.35 52.19 -0.94
C GLN A 153 -48.07 53.17 0.20
N ASP A 154 -46.82 53.60 0.37
CA ASP A 154 -46.45 54.64 1.34
C ASP A 154 -47.13 55.98 1.03
N GLU A 155 -47.21 56.37 -0.25
CA GLU A 155 -47.94 57.58 -0.69
C GLU A 155 -49.42 57.50 -0.27
N THR A 156 -50.06 56.35 -0.51
CA THR A 156 -51.46 56.14 -0.12
C THR A 156 -51.65 56.12 1.40
N MET A 157 -50.69 55.60 2.16
CA MET A 157 -50.73 55.66 3.63
C MET A 157 -50.64 57.11 4.12
N LYS A 158 -49.74 57.92 3.56
CA LYS A 158 -49.66 59.35 3.93
C LYS A 158 -50.95 60.10 3.63
N GLN A 159 -51.59 59.83 2.49
CA GLN A 159 -52.90 60.40 2.15
C GLN A 159 -53.98 59.96 3.14
N LYS A 160 -54.00 58.68 3.51
CA LYS A 160 -54.91 58.16 4.53
C LYS A 160 -54.70 58.86 5.88
N ASP A 161 -53.45 59.04 6.31
CA ASP A 161 -53.14 59.70 7.58
C ASP A 161 -53.54 61.19 7.56
N ALA A 162 -53.36 61.87 6.42
CA ALA A 162 -53.84 63.24 6.24
C ALA A 162 -55.36 63.35 6.38
N LEU A 163 -56.11 62.43 5.75
CA LEU A 163 -57.57 62.37 5.88
C LEU A 163 -58.02 62.03 7.31
N VAL A 164 -57.30 61.14 8.00
CA VAL A 164 -57.57 60.83 9.41
C VAL A 164 -57.40 62.08 10.28
N ASN A 165 -56.36 62.88 10.03
CA ASN A 165 -56.13 64.14 10.73
C ASN A 165 -57.22 65.18 10.42
N GLU A 166 -57.65 65.29 9.16
CA GLU A 166 -58.74 66.19 8.76
C GLU A 166 -60.06 65.80 9.43
N VAL A 167 -60.39 64.50 9.46
CA VAL A 167 -61.55 63.97 10.19
C VAL A 167 -61.45 64.27 11.69
N ALA A 168 -60.26 64.22 12.28
CA ALA A 168 -60.05 64.59 13.68
C ALA A 168 -60.33 66.08 13.93
N CYS A 169 -59.83 66.98 13.07
CA CYS A 169 -60.11 68.41 13.14
C CYS A 169 -61.61 68.70 12.99
N LEU A 170 -62.27 68.13 11.99
CA LEU A 170 -63.72 68.28 11.78
C LEU A 170 -64.54 67.76 12.96
N ARG A 171 -64.10 66.67 13.62
CA ARG A 171 -64.72 66.19 14.85
C ARG A 171 -64.55 67.18 16.01
N MET A 172 -63.43 67.88 16.11
CA MET A 172 -63.22 68.94 17.10
C MET A 172 -64.11 70.15 16.83
N GLU A 173 -64.20 70.61 15.59
CA GLU A 173 -65.10 71.69 15.20
C GLU A 173 -66.57 71.34 15.45
N LEU A 174 -67.00 70.13 15.10
CA LEU A 174 -68.35 69.64 15.42
C LEU A 174 -68.62 69.61 16.92
N ARG A 175 -67.62 69.30 17.74
CA ARG A 175 -67.73 69.34 19.20
C ARG A 175 -67.90 70.78 19.68
N GLN A 176 -67.09 71.70 19.16
CA GLN A 176 -67.20 73.12 19.48
C GLN A 176 -68.56 73.71 19.08
N ILE A 177 -69.07 73.38 17.88
CA ILE A 177 -70.42 73.78 17.45
C ILE A 177 -71.50 73.18 18.36
N ARG A 178 -71.33 71.95 18.85
CA ARG A 178 -72.25 71.37 19.83
C ARG A 178 -72.20 72.11 21.16
N ASP A 179 -71.00 72.45 21.64
CA ASP A 179 -70.81 73.20 22.87
C ASP A 179 -71.42 74.62 22.75
N ASP A 180 -71.23 75.29 21.61
CA ASP A 180 -71.85 76.59 21.30
C ASP A 180 -73.38 76.47 21.19
N ARG A 181 -73.89 75.42 20.54
CA ARG A 181 -75.34 75.13 20.50
C ARG A 181 -75.87 74.93 21.93
N ASP A 182 -75.17 74.18 22.76
CA ASP A 182 -75.59 73.93 24.14
C ASP A 182 -75.54 75.23 24.97
N LEU A 183 -74.59 76.13 24.69
CA LEU A 183 -74.53 77.48 25.26
C LEU A 183 -75.71 78.35 24.80
N TYR A 184 -76.02 78.37 23.51
CA TYR A 184 -77.20 79.07 22.98
C TYR A 184 -78.50 78.45 23.50
N GLN A 185 -78.55 77.14 23.67
CA GLN A 185 -79.67 76.43 24.25
C GLN A 185 -79.80 76.76 25.75
N GLN A 186 -78.69 76.94 26.47
CA GLN A 186 -78.70 77.51 27.82
C GLN A 186 -79.18 78.96 27.82
N GLN A 187 -78.78 79.81 26.86
CA GLN A 187 -79.30 81.18 26.74
C GLN A 187 -80.80 81.20 26.45
N VAL A 188 -81.28 80.33 25.56
CA VAL A 188 -82.71 80.14 25.28
C VAL A 188 -83.41 79.61 26.53
N GLN A 189 -82.82 78.66 27.25
CA GLN A 189 -83.33 78.20 28.54
C GLN A 189 -83.30 79.31 29.59
N THR A 190 -82.35 80.25 29.55
CA THR A 190 -82.27 81.39 30.48
C THR A 190 -83.34 82.43 30.15
N LEU A 191 -83.58 82.73 28.88
CA LEU A 191 -84.68 83.59 28.41
C LEU A 191 -86.05 82.92 28.62
N THR A 192 -86.13 81.60 28.43
CA THR A 192 -87.32 80.79 28.78
C THR A 192 -87.48 80.71 30.30
N ALA A 193 -86.38 80.75 31.05
CA ALA A 193 -86.39 80.82 32.50
C ALA A 193 -86.82 82.21 32.98
N GLU A 194 -86.49 83.30 32.29
CA GLU A 194 -87.04 84.65 32.52
C GLU A 194 -88.55 84.71 32.24
N VAL A 195 -89.04 83.98 31.23
CA VAL A 195 -90.47 83.76 31.00
C VAL A 195 -91.10 82.89 32.11
N SER A 196 -90.37 81.91 32.64
CA SER A 196 -90.80 81.12 33.79
C SER A 196 -90.62 81.83 35.15
N LYS A 197 -89.86 82.92 35.22
CA LYS A 197 -89.60 83.72 36.44
C LYS A 197 -90.80 84.59 36.83
N TYR A 198 -91.87 84.59 36.02
CA TYR A 198 -93.22 85.02 36.39
C TYR A 198 -94.09 83.88 36.97
N LYS A 199 -93.56 82.66 37.10
CA LYS A 199 -94.20 81.53 37.78
C LYS A 199 -93.19 80.82 38.68
N GLU A 200 -93.24 81.24 39.95
CA GLU A 200 -92.89 80.46 41.14
C GLU A 200 -91.40 80.33 41.53
N LEU A 201 -91.11 80.97 42.66
CA LEU A 201 -90.00 80.73 43.59
C LEU A 201 -90.03 79.30 44.17
N ALA A 202 -88.86 78.67 44.34
CA ALA A 202 -88.39 78.05 45.61
C ALA A 202 -87.06 77.24 45.47
N THR A 203 -85.98 77.71 46.14
CA THR A 203 -85.05 77.02 47.10
C THR A 203 -84.78 75.50 46.94
N ASN A 204 -83.61 74.87 47.19
CA ASN A 204 -82.30 75.11 47.85
C ASN A 204 -81.34 73.96 47.43
N SER A 205 -80.01 74.06 47.61
CA SER A 205 -79.22 73.07 48.39
C SER A 205 -77.72 73.39 48.43
N SER A 206 -77.18 73.57 49.64
CA SER A 206 -75.76 73.77 49.97
C SER A 206 -75.16 72.53 50.67
N GLU A 207 -75.30 71.34 50.08
CA GLU A 207 -74.66 70.10 50.57
C GLU A 207 -73.64 69.50 49.57
N LEU A 208 -73.44 70.12 48.39
CA LEU A 208 -72.56 69.58 47.33
C LEU A 208 -71.08 70.01 47.44
N GLU A 209 -70.77 71.14 48.07
CA GLU A 209 -69.41 71.72 48.03
C GLU A 209 -68.41 70.96 48.93
N GLU A 210 -68.87 70.41 50.06
CA GLU A 210 -67.99 69.69 51.00
C GLU A 210 -67.64 68.27 50.49
N LYS A 211 -68.56 67.61 49.77
CA LYS A 211 -68.28 66.34 49.07
C LYS A 211 -67.29 66.52 47.92
N CYS A 212 -67.39 67.60 47.15
CA CYS A 212 -66.48 67.87 46.04
C CYS A 212 -65.02 68.06 46.46
N LEU A 213 -64.76 68.70 47.61
CA LEU A 213 -63.39 68.91 48.12
C LEU A 213 -62.74 67.60 48.61
N SER A 214 -63.52 66.76 49.31
CA SER A 214 -63.04 65.45 49.78
C SER A 214 -62.71 64.49 48.62
N GLN A 215 -63.55 64.46 47.57
CA GLN A 215 -63.30 63.68 46.37
C GLN A 215 -62.10 64.21 45.56
N GLY A 216 -61.87 65.53 45.51
CA GLY A 216 -60.69 66.13 44.86
C GLY A 216 -59.37 65.65 45.47
N ASN A 217 -59.28 65.62 46.80
CA ASN A 217 -58.08 65.12 47.50
C ASN A 217 -57.85 63.61 47.26
N GLN A 218 -58.92 62.82 47.21
CA GLN A 218 -58.84 61.38 46.90
C GLN A 218 -58.36 61.15 45.45
N ILE A 219 -58.83 61.96 44.50
CA ILE A 219 -58.43 61.89 43.09
C ILE A 219 -56.94 62.25 42.92
N GLN A 220 -56.43 63.22 43.69
CA GLN A 220 -55.03 63.62 43.64
C GLN A 220 -54.09 62.50 44.10
N ILE A 221 -54.41 61.84 45.22
CA ILE A 221 -53.62 60.71 45.75
C ILE A 221 -53.62 59.54 44.76
N LEU A 222 -54.76 59.25 44.14
CA LEU A 222 -54.87 58.21 43.12
C LEU A 222 -54.07 58.56 41.86
N HIS A 223 -54.02 59.84 41.45
CA HIS A 223 -53.18 60.30 40.34
C HIS A 223 -51.69 60.09 40.62
N ASP A 224 -51.23 60.43 41.82
CA ASP A 224 -49.82 60.26 42.20
C ASP A 224 -49.43 58.78 42.26
N GLN A 225 -50.34 57.92 42.76
CA GLN A 225 -50.15 56.46 42.76
C GLN A 225 -50.13 55.88 41.35
N LEU A 226 -51.01 56.36 40.46
CA LEU A 226 -51.04 55.98 39.04
C LEU A 226 -49.72 56.34 38.35
N ALA A 227 -49.21 57.56 38.54
CA ALA A 227 -47.97 58.03 37.93
C ALA A 227 -46.73 57.22 38.38
N VAL A 228 -46.71 56.74 39.64
CA VAL A 228 -45.66 55.85 40.14
C VAL A 228 -45.79 54.44 39.55
N ALA A 229 -47.01 53.92 39.42
CA ALA A 229 -47.27 52.63 38.80
C ALA A 229 -46.89 52.63 37.31
N GLU A 230 -47.23 53.69 36.58
CA GLU A 230 -46.86 53.89 35.18
C GLU A 230 -45.34 53.91 34.99
N ARG A 231 -44.60 54.65 35.82
CA ARG A 231 -43.13 54.67 35.78
C ARG A 231 -42.50 53.29 36.07
N LYS A 232 -43.05 52.53 37.02
CA LYS A 232 -42.58 51.16 37.31
C LYS A 232 -42.86 50.20 36.16
N LEU A 233 -44.04 50.31 35.55
CA LEU A 233 -44.40 49.53 34.35
C LEU A 233 -43.44 49.84 33.20
N GLN A 234 -43.14 51.12 32.97
CA GLN A 234 -42.22 51.56 31.92
C GLN A 234 -40.80 51.02 32.10
N MET A 235 -40.27 51.00 33.34
CA MET A 235 -38.95 50.39 33.61
C MET A 235 -38.96 48.87 33.43
N SER A 236 -40.05 48.21 33.83
CA SER A 236 -40.22 46.77 33.62
C SER A 236 -40.27 46.41 32.13
N ASP A 237 -41.03 47.17 31.34
CA ASP A 237 -41.15 46.98 29.89
C ASP A 237 -39.80 47.20 29.19
N MET A 238 -39.03 48.21 29.61
CA MET A 238 -37.69 48.46 29.08
C MET A 238 -36.73 47.30 29.36
N SER A 239 -36.71 46.78 30.59
CA SER A 239 -35.87 45.63 30.96
C SER A 239 -36.29 44.34 30.23
N ALA A 240 -37.60 44.13 30.03
CA ALA A 240 -38.12 43.02 29.23
C ALA A 240 -37.72 43.12 27.75
N LEU A 241 -37.66 44.34 27.20
CA LEU A 241 -37.18 44.61 25.84
C LEU A 241 -35.68 44.32 25.68
N GLU A 242 -34.85 44.76 26.61
CA GLU A 242 -33.40 44.51 26.61
C GLU A 242 -33.09 43.01 26.65
N THR A 243 -33.70 42.28 27.60
CA THR A 243 -33.51 40.82 27.72
C THR A 243 -34.00 40.06 26.48
N ARG A 244 -35.11 40.50 25.86
CA ARG A 244 -35.59 39.92 24.60
C ARG A 244 -34.63 40.19 23.44
N PHE A 245 -34.05 41.38 23.36
CA PHE A 245 -33.06 41.73 22.35
C PHE A 245 -31.79 40.89 22.48
N GLU A 246 -31.28 40.70 23.71
CA GLU A 246 -30.15 39.82 23.99
C GLU A 246 -30.44 38.37 23.61
N PHE A 247 -31.63 37.85 23.95
CA PHE A 247 -32.06 36.51 23.59
C PHE A 247 -32.16 36.32 22.07
N GLU A 248 -32.71 37.29 21.34
CA GLU A 248 -32.72 37.26 19.86
C GLU A 248 -31.31 37.30 19.27
N GLY A 249 -30.40 38.08 19.87
CA GLY A 249 -28.99 38.11 19.50
C GLY A 249 -28.30 36.76 19.70
N GLN A 250 -28.49 36.13 20.86
CA GLN A 250 -27.97 34.79 21.15
C GLN A 250 -28.56 33.74 20.21
N LYS A 251 -29.87 33.80 19.92
CA LYS A 251 -30.54 32.88 18.99
C LYS A 251 -29.97 32.99 17.57
N LYS A 252 -29.69 34.21 17.09
CA LYS A 252 -29.03 34.43 15.80
C LYS A 252 -27.61 33.84 15.80
N LEU A 253 -26.84 34.05 16.85
CA LEU A 253 -25.49 33.51 16.98
C LEU A 253 -25.49 31.97 17.01
N ILE A 254 -26.40 31.34 17.76
CA ILE A 254 -26.54 29.88 17.80
C ILE A 254 -26.85 29.33 16.40
N ASN A 255 -27.77 29.96 15.66
CA ASN A 255 -28.11 29.54 14.31
C ASN A 255 -26.92 29.70 13.34
N GLU A 256 -26.15 30.78 13.45
CA GLU A 256 -24.93 30.97 12.68
C GLU A 256 -23.88 29.89 12.99
N LEU A 257 -23.67 29.59 14.29
CA LEU A 257 -22.74 28.54 14.72
C LEU A 257 -23.18 27.16 14.24
N GLN A 258 -24.48 26.85 14.25
CA GLN A 258 -25.03 25.60 13.72
C GLN A 258 -24.75 25.46 12.22
N ASN A 259 -25.01 26.50 11.42
CA ASN A 259 -24.72 26.49 9.99
C ASN A 259 -23.22 26.33 9.71
N ARG A 260 -22.36 26.97 10.50
CA ARG A 260 -20.90 26.82 10.38
C ARG A 260 -20.42 25.43 10.76
N LEU A 261 -21.05 24.80 11.75
CA LEU A 261 -20.75 23.42 12.14
C LEU A 261 -21.12 22.46 11.02
N GLU A 262 -22.32 22.59 10.44
CA GLU A 262 -22.78 21.75 9.33
C GLU A 262 -21.88 21.88 8.09
N ASP A 263 -21.48 23.09 7.71
CA ASP A 263 -20.54 23.32 6.61
C ASP A 263 -19.15 22.71 6.89
N ALA A 264 -18.68 22.79 8.15
CA ALA A 264 -17.41 22.16 8.54
C ALA A 264 -17.48 20.62 8.50
N GLU A 265 -18.57 20.02 8.97
CA GLU A 265 -18.81 18.57 8.91
C GLU A 265 -18.92 18.06 7.47
N PHE A 266 -19.59 18.82 6.60
CA PHE A 266 -19.66 18.53 5.18
C PHE A 266 -18.28 18.55 4.53
N LYS A 267 -17.48 19.59 4.80
CA LYS A 267 -16.10 19.72 4.29
C LYS A 267 -15.18 18.61 4.80
N LEU A 268 -15.32 18.19 6.06
CA LEU A 268 -14.58 17.04 6.59
C LEU A 268 -14.91 15.79 5.78
N THR A 269 -16.20 15.46 5.64
CA THR A 269 -16.66 14.25 4.95
C THR A 269 -16.19 14.19 3.49
N GLU A 270 -16.31 15.29 2.75
CA GLU A 270 -15.80 15.38 1.38
C GLU A 270 -14.26 15.32 1.34
N GLY A 271 -13.59 15.94 2.31
CA GLY A 271 -12.14 15.83 2.51
C GLY A 271 -11.67 14.40 2.74
N GLU A 272 -12.38 13.60 3.56
CA GLU A 272 -12.09 12.19 3.77
C GLU A 272 -12.25 11.37 2.49
N LYS A 273 -13.32 11.61 1.72
CA LYS A 273 -13.53 10.95 0.42
C LYS A 273 -12.39 11.26 -0.55
N LEU A 274 -12.00 12.54 -0.64
CA LEU A 274 -10.90 12.98 -1.49
C LEU A 274 -9.57 12.38 -1.03
N ARG A 275 -9.27 12.38 0.28
CA ARG A 275 -8.08 11.75 0.85
C ARG A 275 -8.03 10.28 0.46
N LYS A 276 -9.10 9.52 0.64
CA LYS A 276 -9.17 8.09 0.27
C LYS A 276 -8.87 7.88 -1.21
N LYS A 277 -9.44 8.72 -2.09
CA LYS A 277 -9.22 8.65 -3.54
C LYS A 277 -7.75 8.95 -3.89
N LEU A 278 -7.22 10.08 -3.44
CA LEU A 278 -5.83 10.48 -3.70
C LEU A 278 -4.83 9.49 -3.13
N HIS A 279 -5.07 8.99 -1.92
CA HIS A 279 -4.24 7.98 -1.26
C HIS A 279 -4.16 6.70 -2.09
N ASN A 280 -5.30 6.24 -2.62
CA ASN A 280 -5.33 5.06 -3.47
C ASN A 280 -4.59 5.30 -4.79
N THR A 281 -4.84 6.42 -5.46
CA THR A 281 -4.15 6.78 -6.71
C THR A 281 -2.64 6.87 -6.52
N ILE A 282 -2.16 7.47 -5.43
CA ILE A 282 -0.72 7.54 -5.13
C ILE A 282 -0.13 6.14 -4.96
N LEU A 283 -0.83 5.22 -4.30
CA LEU A 283 -0.34 3.86 -4.10
C LEU A 283 -0.38 3.02 -5.38
N GLU A 284 -1.40 3.19 -6.23
CA GLU A 284 -1.47 2.56 -7.55
C GLU A 284 -0.33 3.04 -8.45
N LEU A 285 -0.03 4.35 -8.44
CA LEU A 285 1.09 4.92 -9.19
C LEU A 285 2.45 4.42 -8.70
N LYS A 286 2.57 4.04 -7.42
CA LYS A 286 3.78 3.43 -6.85
C LYS A 286 3.92 1.94 -7.18
N GLY A 287 2.93 1.31 -7.81
CA GLY A 287 2.93 -0.11 -8.12
C GLY A 287 2.32 -0.99 -7.02
N ASN A 288 1.75 -2.11 -7.45
CA ASN A 288 0.98 -3.04 -6.59
C ASN A 288 1.87 -4.01 -5.81
N ILE A 289 3.03 -4.36 -6.36
CA ILE A 289 4.12 -4.98 -5.61
C ILE A 289 5.21 -3.95 -5.45
N ARG A 290 5.67 -3.76 -4.22
CA ARG A 290 6.84 -2.95 -3.90
C ARG A 290 7.87 -3.78 -3.16
N VAL A 291 9.13 -3.41 -3.30
CA VAL A 291 10.25 -4.09 -2.66
C VAL A 291 11.09 -3.06 -1.91
N PHE A 292 11.20 -3.24 -0.59
CA PHE A 292 12.08 -2.46 0.27
C PHE A 292 13.26 -3.33 0.71
N CYS A 293 14.48 -2.83 0.52
CA CYS A 293 15.68 -3.45 1.05
C CYS A 293 16.02 -2.84 2.40
N ARG A 294 16.33 -3.67 3.40
CA ARG A 294 16.76 -3.21 4.72
C ARG A 294 18.04 -3.91 5.14
N VAL A 295 19.11 -3.13 5.31
CA VAL A 295 20.39 -3.61 5.82
C VAL A 295 20.40 -3.45 7.33
N ARG A 296 20.68 -4.53 8.08
CA ARG A 296 20.77 -4.43 9.55
C ARG A 296 22.08 -3.74 10.00
N PRO A 297 22.12 -3.14 11.21
CA PRO A 297 23.38 -2.75 11.86
C PRO A 297 24.34 -3.94 12.00
N GLN A 298 25.65 -3.62 12.08
CA GLN A 298 26.65 -4.59 12.52
C GLN A 298 26.41 -4.91 14.00
N LEU A 299 26.41 -6.21 14.33
CA LEU A 299 26.29 -6.67 15.71
C LEU A 299 27.69 -6.75 16.34
N PRO A 300 27.81 -6.64 17.68
CA PRO A 300 29.10 -6.72 18.37
C PRO A 300 29.90 -7.99 18.05
N ASP A 301 29.19 -9.11 17.84
CA ASP A 301 29.79 -10.41 17.50
C ASP A 301 30.29 -10.50 16.05
N ASP A 302 29.93 -9.54 15.17
CA ASP A 302 30.33 -9.52 13.76
C ASP A 302 31.76 -8.97 13.55
N CYS A 303 32.40 -8.42 14.60
CA CYS A 303 33.69 -7.69 14.52
C CYS A 303 34.95 -8.58 14.44
N SER A 304 34.83 -9.90 14.33
CA SER A 304 35.99 -10.81 14.38
C SER A 304 36.74 -10.99 13.06
N SER A 305 36.26 -10.45 11.94
CA SER A 305 36.93 -10.60 10.63
C SER A 305 37.34 -9.26 10.03
N ASN A 306 38.65 -9.07 9.82
CA ASN A 306 39.31 -7.93 9.19
C ASN A 306 38.99 -7.77 7.67
N GLN A 307 37.84 -8.24 7.21
CA GLN A 307 37.40 -8.18 5.82
C GLN A 307 36.67 -6.85 5.56
N GLY A 308 37.04 -6.13 4.49
CA GLY A 308 36.53 -4.80 4.18
C GLY A 308 35.00 -4.71 4.02
N LYS A 309 34.47 -3.48 3.99
CA LYS A 309 33.02 -3.21 3.81
C LYS A 309 32.51 -3.89 2.54
N VAL A 310 31.55 -4.80 2.69
CA VAL A 310 30.99 -5.57 1.57
C VAL A 310 29.76 -4.91 0.93
N VAL A 311 29.04 -4.09 1.71
CA VAL A 311 27.90 -3.32 1.25
C VAL A 311 28.33 -1.87 1.02
N SER A 312 27.99 -1.34 -0.14
CA SER A 312 28.16 0.07 -0.50
C SER A 312 26.88 0.62 -1.11
N TYR A 313 26.77 1.94 -1.17
CA TYR A 313 25.56 2.62 -1.62
C TYR A 313 25.92 3.64 -2.69
N PRO A 314 25.15 3.74 -3.79
CA PRO A 314 25.44 4.72 -4.84
C PRO A 314 25.31 6.16 -4.34
N THR A 315 26.26 7.00 -4.71
CA THR A 315 26.23 8.46 -4.43
C THR A 315 25.55 9.26 -5.54
N SER A 316 25.21 8.63 -6.67
CA SER A 316 24.49 9.29 -7.76
C SER A 316 23.09 9.69 -7.31
N MET A 317 22.69 10.92 -7.65
CA MET A 317 21.39 11.49 -7.27
C MET A 317 20.20 10.66 -7.76
N GLU A 318 20.36 9.96 -8.88
CA GLU A 318 19.33 9.11 -9.49
C GLU A 318 19.00 7.85 -8.66
N TYR A 319 19.98 7.30 -7.94
CA TYR A 319 19.84 6.04 -7.18
C TYR A 319 19.88 6.25 -5.66
N LEU A 320 19.94 7.50 -5.21
CA LEU A 320 20.04 7.86 -3.80
C LEU A 320 18.82 7.34 -3.03
N GLY A 321 19.05 6.48 -2.03
CA GLY A 321 17.99 5.86 -1.23
C GLY A 321 17.22 4.72 -1.94
N ARG A 322 17.65 4.31 -3.15
CA ARG A 322 17.06 3.22 -3.94
C ARG A 322 18.05 2.17 -4.40
N GLY A 323 19.34 2.50 -4.48
CA GLY A 323 20.39 1.61 -4.90
C GLY A 323 21.14 0.95 -3.75
N ILE A 324 21.57 -0.29 -3.95
CA ILE A 324 22.48 -1.02 -3.06
C ILE A 324 23.49 -1.80 -3.89
N ASP A 325 24.76 -1.71 -3.49
CA ASP A 325 25.87 -2.37 -4.13
C ASP A 325 26.49 -3.41 -3.19
N MET A 326 26.71 -4.61 -3.70
CA MET A 326 27.28 -5.72 -2.97
C MET A 326 28.52 -6.27 -3.68
N THR A 327 29.63 -6.38 -2.96
CA THR A 327 30.91 -6.85 -3.53
C THR A 327 31.20 -8.30 -3.13
N GLN A 328 31.40 -9.19 -4.10
CA GLN A 328 31.83 -10.57 -3.86
C GLN A 328 33.08 -10.85 -4.70
N ASN A 329 34.18 -11.26 -4.06
CA ASN A 329 35.44 -11.61 -4.74
C ASN A 329 35.95 -10.52 -5.71
N GLY A 330 35.78 -9.24 -5.36
CA GLY A 330 36.16 -8.10 -6.21
C GLY A 330 35.14 -7.73 -7.30
N GLN A 331 34.11 -8.56 -7.53
CA GLN A 331 33.01 -8.24 -8.44
C GLN A 331 31.92 -7.43 -7.71
N LYS A 332 31.54 -6.29 -8.28
CA LYS A 332 30.48 -5.43 -7.77
C LYS A 332 29.14 -5.80 -8.42
N HIS A 333 28.11 -6.04 -7.61
CA HIS A 333 26.73 -6.29 -8.04
C HIS A 333 25.82 -5.17 -7.54
N SER A 334 25.18 -4.46 -8.47
CA SER A 334 24.30 -3.33 -8.18
C SER A 334 22.83 -3.74 -8.31
N PHE A 335 22.00 -3.31 -7.37
CA PHE A 335 20.56 -3.55 -7.35
C PHE A 335 19.81 -2.26 -7.04
N THR A 336 18.61 -2.12 -7.62
CA THR A 336 17.72 -0.97 -7.40
C THR A 336 16.35 -1.47 -6.94
N PHE A 337 15.81 -0.82 -5.92
CA PHE A 337 14.53 -1.12 -5.28
C PHE A 337 13.71 0.16 -5.07
N ASP A 338 12.45 0.04 -4.64
CA ASP A 338 11.61 1.21 -4.33
C ASP A 338 12.21 2.05 -3.19
N LYS A 339 12.83 1.39 -2.22
CA LYS A 339 13.52 2.01 -1.08
C LYS A 339 14.62 1.10 -0.55
N VAL A 340 15.76 1.68 -0.19
CA VAL A 340 16.86 1.01 0.53
C VAL A 340 17.06 1.72 1.86
N PHE A 341 16.87 0.98 2.95
CA PHE A 341 17.14 1.41 4.31
C PHE A 341 18.55 1.03 4.72
N MET A 342 19.29 2.06 5.11
CA MET A 342 20.67 2.01 5.59
C MET A 342 20.71 1.42 7.02
N PRO A 343 21.88 0.97 7.51
CA PRO A 343 21.99 0.34 8.83
C PRO A 343 21.60 1.24 10.01
N ASP A 344 21.71 2.56 9.84
CA ASP A 344 21.31 3.60 10.78
C ASP A 344 19.80 3.88 10.80
N ALA A 345 19.04 3.35 9.83
CA ALA A 345 17.61 3.59 9.73
C ALA A 345 16.83 2.99 10.91
N SER A 346 16.08 3.83 11.61
CA SER A 346 15.32 3.43 12.80
C SER A 346 14.07 2.60 12.46
N GLN A 347 13.49 1.93 13.46
CA GLN A 347 12.21 1.22 13.29
C GLN A 347 11.07 2.17 12.92
N GLU A 348 11.12 3.40 13.42
CA GLU A 348 10.13 4.42 13.15
C GLU A 348 10.21 4.92 11.70
N GLU A 349 11.42 5.24 11.22
CA GLU A 349 11.64 5.65 9.83
C GLU A 349 11.17 4.59 8.84
N VAL A 350 11.44 3.31 9.13
CA VAL A 350 10.96 2.19 8.32
C VAL A 350 9.42 2.11 8.36
N PHE A 351 8.80 2.34 9.51
CA PHE A 351 7.35 2.30 9.65
C PHE A 351 6.64 3.46 8.93
N VAL A 352 7.21 4.67 8.93
CA VAL A 352 6.64 5.85 8.25
C VAL A 352 6.34 5.54 6.77
N GLU A 353 7.25 4.85 6.08
CA GLU A 353 7.07 4.47 4.66
C GLU A 353 5.93 3.44 4.44
N ILE A 354 5.59 2.67 5.47
CA ILE A 354 4.57 1.60 5.43
C ILE A 354 3.23 2.07 5.96
N SER A 355 3.19 3.11 6.80
CA SER A 355 1.98 3.66 7.42
C SER A 355 0.83 3.88 6.43
N GLN A 356 1.16 4.23 5.17
CA GLN A 356 0.22 4.41 4.07
C GLN A 356 -0.47 3.09 3.63
N LEU A 357 0.24 1.97 3.69
CA LEU A 357 -0.35 0.66 3.45
C LEU A 357 -1.27 0.27 4.60
N VAL A 358 -0.87 0.51 5.85
CA VAL A 358 -1.72 0.26 7.01
C VAL A 358 -3.02 1.05 6.90
N GLN A 359 -2.94 2.32 6.48
CA GLN A 359 -4.12 3.13 6.19
C GLN A 359 -4.99 2.56 5.06
N SER A 360 -4.39 1.95 4.03
CA SER A 360 -5.16 1.28 2.98
C SER A 360 -5.98 0.11 3.51
N ALA A 361 -5.47 -0.64 4.50
CA ALA A 361 -6.24 -1.71 5.13
C ALA A 361 -7.48 -1.15 5.83
N LEU A 362 -7.36 -0.04 6.55
CA LEU A 362 -8.51 0.67 7.14
C LEU A 362 -9.50 1.20 6.09
N ASP A 363 -9.01 1.64 4.94
CA ASP A 363 -9.84 2.17 3.85
C ASP A 363 -10.61 1.06 3.08
N GLY A 364 -10.40 -0.22 3.42
CA GLY A 364 -11.10 -1.37 2.85
C GLY A 364 -10.34 -2.10 1.74
N TYR A 365 -9.01 -2.04 1.76
CA TYR A 365 -8.14 -2.78 0.84
C TYR A 365 -7.48 -3.98 1.53
N LYS A 366 -7.07 -4.94 0.71
CA LYS A 366 -6.18 -6.03 1.15
C LYS A 366 -4.74 -5.56 1.05
N VAL A 367 -3.99 -5.84 2.11
CA VAL A 367 -2.60 -5.43 2.26
C VAL A 367 -1.82 -6.63 2.74
N CYS A 368 -0.69 -6.90 2.08
CA CYS A 368 0.21 -7.97 2.46
C CYS A 368 1.64 -7.44 2.55
N ILE A 369 2.25 -7.57 3.72
CA ILE A 369 3.62 -7.16 3.96
C ILE A 369 4.37 -8.39 4.48
N PHE A 370 5.45 -8.77 3.81
CA PHE A 370 6.24 -9.94 4.23
C PHE A 370 7.73 -9.62 4.25
N ALA A 371 8.44 -10.21 5.23
CA ALA A 371 9.88 -10.07 5.38
C ALA A 371 10.58 -11.35 4.92
N TYR A 372 11.60 -11.18 4.08
CA TYR A 372 12.37 -12.24 3.45
C TYR A 372 13.87 -12.01 3.63
N GLY A 373 14.64 -13.09 3.72
CA GLY A 373 16.10 -13.06 3.84
C GLY A 373 16.61 -14.23 4.68
N GLN A 374 17.93 -14.37 4.77
CA GLN A 374 18.55 -15.42 5.58
C GLN A 374 18.27 -15.28 7.09
N THR A 375 18.46 -16.34 7.84
CA THR A 375 18.52 -16.27 9.30
C THR A 375 19.56 -15.26 9.78
N GLY A 376 19.22 -14.48 10.81
CA GLY A 376 20.07 -13.41 11.33
C GLY A 376 20.09 -12.11 10.52
N SER A 377 19.36 -11.99 9.40
CA SER A 377 19.34 -10.74 8.62
C SER A 377 18.40 -9.64 9.17
N GLY A 378 17.64 -9.92 10.23
CA GLY A 378 16.78 -8.95 10.90
C GLY A 378 15.29 -9.01 10.53
N LYS A 379 14.79 -10.08 9.89
CA LYS A 379 13.36 -10.23 9.54
C LYS A 379 12.42 -10.07 10.73
N THR A 380 12.64 -10.87 11.78
CA THR A 380 11.84 -10.81 13.02
C THR A 380 12.00 -9.47 13.73
N TYR A 381 13.18 -8.85 13.69
CA TYR A 381 13.37 -7.49 14.21
C TYR A 381 12.55 -6.47 13.41
N THR A 382 12.49 -6.55 12.09
CA THR A 382 11.58 -5.71 11.29
C THR A 382 10.14 -5.93 11.72
N MET A 383 9.66 -7.17 11.77
CA MET A 383 8.24 -7.45 11.99
C MET A 383 7.76 -7.22 13.42
N MET A 384 8.51 -7.71 14.42
CA MET A 384 8.13 -7.66 15.84
C MET A 384 8.90 -6.58 16.61
N GLY A 385 10.17 -6.37 16.28
CA GLY A 385 11.07 -5.54 17.07
C GLY A 385 11.65 -6.28 18.28
N ARG A 386 12.23 -5.52 19.23
CA ARG A 386 12.63 -6.09 20.52
C ARG A 386 11.50 -5.95 21.55
N PRO A 387 11.06 -7.06 22.17
CA PRO A 387 10.09 -7.00 23.26
C PRO A 387 10.57 -6.10 24.41
N GLY A 388 9.64 -5.33 24.98
CA GLY A 388 9.93 -4.48 26.15
C GLY A 388 10.63 -3.15 25.86
N GLN A 389 11.04 -2.87 24.61
CA GLN A 389 11.64 -1.59 24.22
C GLN A 389 10.69 -0.79 23.32
N PRO A 390 10.08 0.32 23.80
CA PRO A 390 9.09 1.07 23.04
C PRO A 390 9.60 1.63 21.71
N GLU A 391 10.84 2.10 21.67
CA GLU A 391 11.46 2.68 20.48
C GLU A 391 11.81 1.63 19.42
N GLU A 392 12.09 0.39 19.85
CA GLU A 392 12.46 -0.72 18.96
C GLU A 392 11.28 -1.56 18.48
N LYS A 393 10.03 -1.15 18.76
CA LYS A 393 8.82 -1.81 18.24
C LYS A 393 8.89 -1.97 16.73
N GLY A 394 8.61 -3.19 16.24
CA GLY A 394 8.57 -3.49 14.81
C GLY A 394 7.27 -3.07 14.12
N LEU A 395 7.07 -3.59 12.91
CA LEU A 395 5.93 -3.24 12.07
C LEU A 395 4.58 -3.66 12.65
N ILE A 396 4.48 -4.86 13.22
CA ILE A 396 3.22 -5.38 13.77
C ILE A 396 2.71 -4.49 14.91
N PRO A 397 3.45 -4.26 16.01
CA PRO A 397 2.98 -3.42 17.11
C PRO A 397 2.69 -1.97 16.67
N ARG A 398 3.51 -1.37 15.79
CA ARG A 398 3.28 -0.01 15.29
C ARG A 398 2.04 0.08 14.39
N SER A 399 1.80 -0.92 13.53
CA SER A 399 0.61 -0.97 12.68
C SER A 399 -0.66 -0.99 13.52
N LEU A 400 -0.65 -1.75 14.62
CA LEU A 400 -1.78 -1.86 15.54
C LEU A 400 -2.04 -0.54 16.25
N GLU A 401 -1.01 0.12 16.74
CA GLU A 401 -1.13 1.45 17.35
C GLU A 401 -1.77 2.45 16.39
N GLN A 402 -1.28 2.52 15.15
CA GLN A 402 -1.87 3.37 14.12
C GLN A 402 -3.34 3.00 13.86
N ILE A 403 -3.66 1.71 13.71
CA ILE A 403 -5.02 1.24 13.42
C ILE A 403 -6.01 1.65 14.52
N PHE A 404 -5.66 1.45 15.79
CA PHE A 404 -6.52 1.82 16.90
C PHE A 404 -6.62 3.33 17.10
N GLN A 405 -5.54 4.09 16.86
CA GLN A 405 -5.57 5.56 16.87
C GLN A 405 -6.49 6.11 15.77
N THR A 406 -6.36 5.60 14.53
CA THR A 406 -7.22 6.03 13.43
C THR A 406 -8.67 5.63 13.65
N ARG A 407 -8.94 4.45 14.22
CA ARG A 407 -10.30 4.06 14.64
C ARG A 407 -10.93 5.08 15.58
N GLN A 408 -10.19 5.54 16.61
CA GLN A 408 -10.68 6.54 17.55
C GLN A 408 -10.92 7.90 16.87
N ALA A 409 -10.01 8.31 15.98
CA ALA A 409 -10.14 9.57 15.24
C ALA A 409 -11.34 9.60 14.27
N LEU A 410 -11.72 8.44 13.71
CA LEU A 410 -12.85 8.34 12.76
C LEU A 410 -14.20 8.11 13.46
N GLN A 411 -14.22 7.82 14.75
CA GLN A 411 -15.45 7.57 15.50
C GLN A 411 -16.43 8.77 15.51
N PRO A 412 -15.98 10.03 15.72
CA PRO A 412 -16.86 11.20 15.62
C PRO A 412 -17.48 11.41 14.23
N GLN A 413 -16.87 10.85 13.19
CA GLN A 413 -17.35 10.92 11.81
C GLN A 413 -18.36 9.79 11.47
N GLY A 414 -18.85 9.08 12.49
CA GLY A 414 -19.83 8.00 12.34
C GLY A 414 -19.27 6.65 11.94
N TRP A 415 -17.94 6.46 11.92
CA TRP A 415 -17.33 5.16 11.63
C TRP A 415 -17.22 4.29 12.89
N ARG A 416 -17.75 3.07 12.81
CA ARG A 416 -17.58 2.00 13.80
C ARG A 416 -16.76 0.86 13.18
N TYR A 417 -15.65 0.50 13.81
CA TYR A 417 -14.79 -0.58 13.34
C TYR A 417 -14.80 -1.78 14.29
N GLU A 418 -14.94 -2.97 13.70
CA GLU A 418 -14.77 -4.28 14.34
C GLU A 418 -13.49 -4.92 13.79
N MET A 419 -12.68 -5.48 14.68
CA MET A 419 -11.34 -5.95 14.36
C MET A 419 -11.14 -7.36 14.91
N GLN A 420 -10.63 -8.25 14.06
CA GLN A 420 -10.38 -9.64 14.41
C GLN A 420 -8.95 -10.03 14.04
N VAL A 421 -8.29 -10.79 14.91
CA VAL A 421 -6.91 -11.22 14.74
C VAL A 421 -6.82 -12.74 14.72
N SER A 422 -5.97 -13.25 13.84
CA SER A 422 -5.54 -14.64 13.83
C SER A 422 -4.03 -14.72 13.63
N MET A 423 -3.38 -15.68 14.30
CA MET A 423 -1.95 -15.92 14.16
C MET A 423 -1.70 -17.41 13.93
N LEU A 424 -0.97 -17.73 12.87
CA LEU A 424 -0.59 -19.09 12.54
C LEU A 424 0.89 -19.20 12.23
N GLU A 425 1.41 -20.40 12.35
CA GLU A 425 2.70 -20.78 11.79
C GLU A 425 2.54 -21.86 10.72
N ILE A 426 3.35 -21.77 9.66
CA ILE A 426 3.53 -22.84 8.69
C ILE A 426 4.92 -23.43 8.94
N TYR A 427 4.93 -24.69 9.38
CA TYR A 427 6.15 -25.45 9.63
C TYR A 427 6.01 -26.83 8.98
N ASN A 428 7.00 -27.21 8.17
CA ASN A 428 7.00 -28.48 7.44
C ASN A 428 5.69 -28.74 6.66
N GLU A 429 5.22 -27.75 5.89
CA GLU A 429 3.95 -27.79 5.14
C GLU A 429 2.68 -28.09 5.98
N THR A 430 2.79 -27.94 7.30
CA THR A 430 1.68 -28.09 8.25
C THR A 430 1.37 -26.74 8.88
N ILE A 431 0.08 -26.43 9.01
CA ILE A 431 -0.40 -25.21 9.66
C ILE A 431 -0.62 -25.50 11.14
N ARG A 432 -0.13 -24.62 12.01
CA ARG A 432 -0.38 -24.66 13.44
C ARG A 432 -0.93 -23.32 13.92
N ASP A 433 -2.02 -23.39 14.66
CA ASP A 433 -2.66 -22.25 15.31
C ASP A 433 -1.87 -21.83 16.55
N LEU A 434 -1.45 -20.57 16.60
CA LEU A 434 -0.65 -20.02 17.70
C LEU A 434 -1.49 -19.44 18.84
N LEU A 435 -2.79 -19.25 18.63
CA LEU A 435 -3.73 -18.69 19.61
C LEU A 435 -4.63 -19.74 20.27
N SER A 436 -4.66 -20.98 19.73
CA SER A 436 -5.42 -22.09 20.32
C SER A 436 -5.08 -22.30 21.79
N THR A 437 -6.12 -22.30 22.63
CA THR A 437 -6.03 -22.57 24.08
C THR A 437 -5.94 -24.07 24.37
N ASN A 438 -6.54 -24.91 23.53
CA ASN A 438 -6.37 -26.35 23.60
C ASN A 438 -5.04 -26.74 22.97
N ARG A 439 -4.06 -27.02 23.83
CA ARG A 439 -2.88 -27.79 23.49
C ARG A 439 -3.26 -29.28 23.44
N ASP A 440 -4.12 -29.67 22.51
CA ASP A 440 -4.28 -31.10 22.18
C ASP A 440 -3.08 -31.54 21.33
N VAL A 441 -1.91 -31.47 21.96
CA VAL A 441 -0.73 -32.22 21.53
C VAL A 441 -0.92 -33.58 22.16
N SER A 442 -1.24 -34.56 21.32
CA SER A 442 -1.56 -35.96 21.63
C SER A 442 -3.00 -36.22 22.09
N ARG A 443 -3.82 -36.77 21.18
CA ARG A 443 -4.42 -38.11 21.32
C ARG A 443 -5.40 -38.38 20.17
N ILE A 444 -5.09 -39.44 19.42
CA ILE A 444 -6.13 -40.35 18.95
C ILE A 444 -6.69 -41.00 20.22
N GLU A 445 -7.59 -40.32 20.91
CA GLU A 445 -8.46 -40.95 21.91
C GLU A 445 -9.87 -40.50 21.58
N ASN A 446 -10.72 -41.49 21.29
CA ASN A 446 -12.18 -41.38 21.10
C ASN A 446 -12.71 -40.96 19.72
N GLY A 447 -11.97 -41.16 18.62
CA GLY A 447 -12.56 -41.18 17.27
C GLY A 447 -13.15 -39.85 16.77
N VAL A 448 -12.90 -38.73 17.46
CA VAL A 448 -13.23 -37.38 16.98
C VAL A 448 -12.04 -36.87 16.20
N ALA A 449 -12.25 -36.54 14.91
CA ALA A 449 -11.21 -36.01 14.04
C ALA A 449 -10.56 -34.76 14.68
N GLY A 450 -9.23 -34.78 14.82
CA GLY A 450 -8.48 -33.59 15.25
C GLY A 450 -8.69 -32.42 14.31
N LYS A 451 -8.55 -31.18 14.82
CA LYS A 451 -8.71 -29.94 14.02
C LYS A 451 -7.88 -30.02 12.74
N GLN A 452 -8.51 -29.78 11.59
CA GLN A 452 -7.84 -29.85 10.29
C GLN A 452 -7.78 -28.47 9.65
N TYR A 453 -6.62 -27.83 9.72
CA TYR A 453 -6.39 -26.50 9.15
C TYR A 453 -6.25 -26.56 7.62
N THR A 454 -7.33 -26.23 6.91
CA THR A 454 -7.40 -26.24 5.44
C THR A 454 -7.60 -24.84 4.90
N ILE A 455 -6.73 -24.43 3.98
CA ILE A 455 -6.81 -23.13 3.30
C ILE A 455 -7.94 -23.18 2.27
N LYS A 456 -8.81 -22.18 2.28
CA LYS A 456 -9.89 -21.95 1.31
C LYS A 456 -9.84 -20.50 0.85
N HIS A 457 -10.12 -20.28 -0.43
CA HIS A 457 -10.29 -18.94 -0.99
C HIS A 457 -11.75 -18.74 -1.36
N ASP A 458 -12.33 -17.61 -0.97
CA ASP A 458 -13.68 -17.23 -1.39
C ASP A 458 -13.69 -16.54 -2.76
N ALA A 459 -14.88 -16.37 -3.33
CA ALA A 459 -15.06 -15.69 -4.63
C ALA A 459 -14.65 -14.21 -4.60
N ASN A 460 -14.58 -13.60 -3.40
CA ASN A 460 -14.13 -12.22 -3.19
C ASN A 460 -12.61 -12.14 -3.02
N GLY A 461 -11.88 -13.26 -3.19
CA GLY A 461 -10.43 -13.37 -3.06
C GLY A 461 -9.93 -13.26 -1.62
N ASN A 462 -10.75 -13.51 -0.59
CA ASN A 462 -10.29 -13.62 0.79
C ASN A 462 -9.81 -15.04 1.08
N THR A 463 -8.68 -15.16 1.78
CA THR A 463 -8.21 -16.44 2.30
C THR A 463 -8.80 -16.70 3.68
N GLN A 464 -9.32 -17.90 3.89
CA GLN A 464 -9.73 -18.41 5.19
C GLN A 464 -9.05 -19.75 5.46
N VAL A 465 -8.74 -20.02 6.73
CA VAL A 465 -8.19 -21.31 7.18
C VAL A 465 -9.21 -21.92 8.13
N SER A 466 -9.69 -23.14 7.84
CA SER A 466 -10.66 -23.82 8.70
C SER A 466 -10.09 -24.07 10.10
N ASP A 467 -10.97 -24.04 11.10
CA ASP A 467 -10.69 -24.32 12.51
C ASP A 467 -9.65 -23.39 13.18
N LEU A 468 -9.20 -22.33 12.49
CA LEU A 468 -8.26 -21.35 13.03
C LEU A 468 -8.95 -20.48 14.09
N THR A 469 -8.30 -20.30 15.23
CA THR A 469 -8.78 -19.40 16.29
C THR A 469 -8.74 -17.95 15.80
N ILE A 470 -9.90 -17.31 15.78
CA ILE A 470 -10.09 -15.89 15.46
C ILE A 470 -10.51 -15.19 16.75
N VAL A 471 -9.80 -14.12 17.12
CA VAL A 471 -10.03 -13.37 18.36
C VAL A 471 -10.45 -11.96 18.03
N ASP A 472 -11.59 -11.51 18.55
CA ASP A 472 -12.02 -10.12 18.47
C ASP A 472 -11.16 -9.27 19.41
N VAL A 473 -10.71 -8.11 18.93
CA VAL A 473 -9.79 -7.24 19.66
C VAL A 473 -10.31 -5.80 19.71
N GLN A 474 -10.21 -5.17 20.87
CA GLN A 474 -10.69 -3.81 21.09
C GLN A 474 -9.58 -2.80 21.39
N SER A 475 -8.38 -3.26 21.72
CA SER A 475 -7.25 -2.40 22.04
C SER A 475 -5.91 -2.93 21.53
N SER A 476 -4.94 -2.04 21.33
CA SER A 476 -3.58 -2.43 20.96
C SER A 476 -2.91 -3.30 22.04
N ARG A 477 -3.29 -3.11 23.32
CA ARG A 477 -2.79 -3.88 24.46
C ARG A 477 -3.21 -5.35 24.40
N GLU A 478 -4.46 -5.64 24.04
CA GLU A 478 -4.94 -7.02 23.84
C GLU A 478 -4.14 -7.72 22.75
N VAL A 479 -3.86 -7.04 21.64
CA VAL A 479 -3.10 -7.63 20.54
C VAL A 479 -1.64 -7.87 20.94
N SER A 480 -1.02 -6.95 21.68
CA SER A 480 0.31 -7.17 22.25
C SER A 480 0.35 -8.41 23.16
N TYR A 481 -0.67 -8.61 23.99
CA TYR A 481 -0.80 -9.82 24.80
C TYR A 481 -0.93 -11.10 23.95
N LEU A 482 -1.70 -11.05 22.85
CA LEU A 482 -1.81 -12.16 21.90
C LEU A 482 -0.47 -12.45 21.20
N LEU A 483 0.33 -11.41 20.88
CA LEU A 483 1.65 -11.56 20.27
C LEU A 483 2.62 -12.26 21.24
N ASP A 484 2.60 -11.87 22.52
CA ASP A 484 3.42 -12.52 23.55
C ASP A 484 3.01 -14.00 23.74
N ARG A 485 1.71 -14.29 23.75
CA ARG A 485 1.19 -15.67 23.78
C ARG A 485 1.63 -16.48 22.57
N ALA A 486 1.54 -15.90 21.37
CA ALA A 486 1.98 -16.57 20.14
C ALA A 486 3.50 -16.83 20.17
N ALA A 487 4.30 -15.87 20.65
CA ALA A 487 5.73 -16.04 20.83
C ALA A 487 6.08 -17.17 21.83
N GLN A 488 5.33 -17.27 22.93
CA GLN A 488 5.46 -18.37 23.89
C GLN A 488 5.07 -19.71 23.25
N SER A 489 3.99 -19.77 22.48
CA SER A 489 3.55 -20.99 21.77
C SER A 489 4.60 -21.48 20.77
N ARG A 490 5.25 -20.56 20.05
CA ARG A 490 6.42 -20.85 19.19
C ARG A 490 7.62 -21.32 20.01
N SER A 491 7.83 -20.75 21.20
CA SER A 491 8.96 -21.10 22.08
C SER A 491 8.83 -22.45 22.77
N VAL A 492 7.61 -22.91 23.10
CA VAL A 492 7.39 -24.22 23.73
C VAL A 492 7.69 -25.38 22.76
N GLY A 493 7.66 -25.14 21.45
CA GLY A 493 8.16 -26.11 20.46
C GLY A 493 9.69 -26.34 20.54
N LYS A 494 10.45 -25.39 21.12
CA LYS A 494 11.92 -25.40 21.13
C LYS A 494 12.55 -26.51 21.98
N THR A 495 11.78 -27.26 22.78
CA THR A 495 12.33 -28.29 23.69
C THR A 495 12.85 -29.56 22.99
N GLN A 496 12.86 -29.61 21.65
CA GLN A 496 13.65 -30.58 20.88
C GLN A 496 14.68 -29.84 20.00
N MET A 497 15.83 -29.48 20.60
CA MET A 497 17.12 -29.22 19.92
C MET A 497 17.19 -28.18 18.76
N ASN A 498 16.16 -27.35 18.50
CA ASN A 498 16.14 -26.45 17.33
C ASN A 498 15.79 -24.98 17.67
N GLU A 499 16.50 -24.05 17.03
CA GLU A 499 16.14 -22.63 16.92
C GLU A 499 14.93 -22.48 15.96
N GLN A 500 13.72 -22.70 16.48
CA GLN A 500 12.52 -22.94 15.66
C GLN A 500 11.93 -21.70 14.94
N SER A 501 12.30 -20.47 15.35
CA SER A 501 11.75 -19.25 14.76
C SER A 501 12.29 -18.94 13.37
N SER A 502 13.51 -19.37 13.05
CA SER A 502 14.11 -19.24 11.71
C SER A 502 13.56 -20.24 10.69
N ARG A 503 12.84 -21.26 11.16
CA ARG A 503 12.47 -22.45 10.38
C ARG A 503 10.97 -22.59 10.12
N SER A 504 10.19 -21.62 10.57
CA SER A 504 8.73 -21.57 10.41
C SER A 504 8.34 -20.22 9.85
N HIS A 505 7.34 -20.19 8.98
CA HIS A 505 6.73 -18.93 8.52
C HIS A 505 5.68 -18.51 9.54
N PHE A 506 5.79 -17.30 10.05
CA PHE A 506 4.81 -16.71 10.95
C PHE A 506 3.88 -15.78 10.17
N VAL A 507 2.58 -15.97 10.32
CA VAL A 507 1.56 -15.16 9.65
C VAL A 507 0.67 -14.53 10.71
N PHE A 508 0.70 -13.21 10.77
CA PHE A 508 -0.27 -12.39 11.49
C PHE A 508 -1.30 -11.85 10.49
N THR A 509 -2.58 -12.07 10.76
CA THR A 509 -3.67 -11.54 9.95
C THR A 509 -4.62 -10.74 10.84
N MET A 510 -4.91 -9.51 10.42
CA MET A 510 -5.94 -8.66 11.01
C MET A 510 -7.03 -8.38 9.99
N ARG A 511 -8.27 -8.73 10.32
CA ARG A 511 -9.47 -8.41 9.57
C ARG A 511 -10.09 -7.16 10.16
N ILE A 512 -10.43 -6.20 9.31
CA ILE A 512 -10.96 -4.90 9.71
C ILE A 512 -12.30 -4.73 8.99
N THR A 513 -13.38 -4.63 9.74
CA THR A 513 -14.72 -4.33 9.21
C THR A 513 -15.13 -2.97 9.71
N GLY A 514 -15.33 -2.01 8.80
CA GLY A 514 -15.79 -0.67 9.12
C GLY A 514 -17.21 -0.44 8.63
N VAL A 515 -18.07 0.14 9.45
CA VAL A 515 -19.41 0.57 9.07
C VAL A 515 -19.53 2.04 9.41
N ASN A 516 -19.97 2.86 8.46
CA ASN A 516 -20.32 4.24 8.70
C ASN A 516 -21.84 4.37 8.81
N GLU A 517 -22.33 4.76 9.99
CA GLU A 517 -23.77 4.79 10.27
C GLU A 517 -24.50 5.94 9.57
N SER A 518 -23.83 7.07 9.33
CA SER A 518 -24.44 8.23 8.65
C SER A 518 -24.54 8.07 7.13
N THR A 519 -23.65 7.28 6.52
CA THR A 519 -23.59 7.07 5.07
C THR A 519 -23.98 5.66 4.62
N GLU A 520 -24.28 4.77 5.58
CA GLU A 520 -24.56 3.34 5.38
C GLU A 520 -23.45 2.56 4.62
N GLN A 521 -22.25 3.13 4.53
CA GLN A 521 -21.11 2.50 3.87
C GLN A 521 -20.50 1.40 4.73
N GLN A 522 -20.22 0.25 4.13
CA GLN A 522 -19.44 -0.81 4.74
C GLN A 522 -18.13 -1.03 3.98
N VAL A 523 -17.03 -1.13 4.72
CA VAL A 523 -15.70 -1.45 4.18
C VAL A 523 -15.15 -2.71 4.86
N GLN A 524 -14.46 -3.53 4.09
CA GLN A 524 -13.74 -4.70 4.60
C GLN A 524 -12.28 -4.67 4.16
N GLY A 525 -11.38 -4.64 5.13
CA GLY A 525 -9.94 -4.61 4.93
C GLY A 525 -9.27 -5.83 5.56
N VAL A 526 -8.13 -6.21 5.01
CA VAL A 526 -7.29 -7.29 5.55
C VAL A 526 -5.85 -6.85 5.54
N LEU A 527 -5.18 -6.94 6.69
CA LEU A 527 -3.75 -6.69 6.83
C LEU A 527 -3.05 -8.01 7.19
N ASN A 528 -2.21 -8.49 6.28
CA ASN A 528 -1.33 -9.64 6.50
C ASN A 528 0.11 -9.15 6.74
N LEU A 529 0.69 -9.53 7.88
CA LEU A 529 2.08 -9.22 8.25
C LEU A 529 2.81 -10.55 8.48
N ILE A 530 3.81 -10.84 7.66
CA ILE A 530 4.36 -12.19 7.53
C ILE A 530 5.87 -12.18 7.73
N ASP A 531 6.36 -12.96 8.69
CA ASP A 531 7.79 -13.21 8.91
C ASP A 531 8.13 -14.58 8.30
N LEU A 532 8.77 -14.58 7.13
CA LEU A 532 9.12 -15.82 6.45
C LEU A 532 10.31 -16.50 7.13
N ALA A 533 10.41 -17.82 6.96
CA ALA A 533 11.57 -18.59 7.37
C ALA A 533 12.86 -18.13 6.64
N GLY A 534 14.01 -18.52 7.18
CA GLY A 534 15.33 -18.26 6.59
C GLY A 534 15.45 -18.81 5.16
N SER A 535 16.03 -18.00 4.27
CA SER A 535 16.25 -18.35 2.86
C SER A 535 17.58 -19.06 2.58
N GLU A 536 18.36 -19.40 3.60
CA GLU A 536 19.67 -20.00 3.46
C GLU A 536 19.65 -21.40 2.83
N ARG A 537 20.69 -21.71 2.05
CA ARG A 537 20.77 -22.99 1.32
C ARG A 537 21.23 -24.15 2.19
N LEU A 538 20.63 -25.33 1.91
CA LEU A 538 20.92 -26.63 2.55
C LEU A 538 22.41 -26.98 2.63
N SER A 539 23.20 -26.64 1.59
CA SER A 539 24.61 -27.05 1.44
C SER A 539 25.53 -26.55 2.55
N LYS A 540 25.16 -25.49 3.27
CA LYS A 540 25.92 -24.97 4.42
C LYS A 540 25.49 -25.55 5.76
N SER A 541 24.33 -26.23 5.83
CA SER A 541 23.72 -26.63 7.11
C SER A 541 24.27 -27.92 7.73
N GLY A 542 24.93 -28.79 6.93
CA GLY A 542 25.45 -30.08 7.39
C GLY A 542 24.40 -31.03 7.99
N SER A 543 23.11 -30.80 7.72
CA SER A 543 22.00 -31.49 8.38
C SER A 543 21.78 -32.93 7.88
N THR A 544 21.55 -33.87 8.81
CA THR A 544 21.26 -35.30 8.53
C THR A 544 19.92 -35.73 9.15
N GLY A 545 19.30 -36.78 8.61
CA GLY A 545 18.06 -37.36 9.15
C GLY A 545 16.84 -36.44 9.05
N ASP A 546 16.05 -36.33 10.12
CA ASP A 546 14.81 -35.54 10.14
C ASP A 546 15.05 -34.03 9.97
N ARG A 547 16.23 -33.52 10.37
CA ARG A 547 16.65 -32.14 10.09
C ARG A 547 16.83 -31.86 8.60
N LEU A 548 17.22 -32.86 7.81
CA LEU A 548 17.32 -32.72 6.36
C LEU A 548 15.92 -32.58 5.75
N LYS A 549 14.95 -33.41 6.18
CA LYS A 549 13.55 -33.34 5.73
C LYS A 549 12.91 -32.00 6.10
N GLU A 550 13.15 -31.53 7.33
CA GLU A 550 12.73 -30.19 7.80
C GLU A 550 13.29 -29.08 6.91
N THR A 551 14.61 -29.10 6.67
CA THR A 551 15.28 -28.07 5.87
C THR A 551 14.86 -28.12 4.39
N GLN A 552 14.54 -29.31 3.87
CA GLN A 552 13.93 -29.49 2.55
C GLN A 552 12.53 -28.89 2.47
N ALA A 553 11.69 -29.05 3.49
CA ALA A 553 10.34 -28.49 3.49
C ALA A 553 10.33 -26.96 3.56
N ILE A 554 11.22 -26.37 4.37
CA ILE A 554 11.40 -24.91 4.44
C ILE A 554 11.82 -24.38 3.08
N ASN A 555 12.86 -24.96 2.48
CA ASN A 555 13.32 -24.53 1.16
C ASN A 555 12.27 -24.80 0.07
N LYS A 556 11.49 -25.89 0.16
CA LYS A 556 10.38 -26.14 -0.76
C LYS A 556 9.38 -24.99 -0.77
N SER A 557 8.98 -24.48 0.39
CA SER A 557 8.01 -23.38 0.47
C SER A 557 8.54 -22.07 -0.14
N LEU A 558 9.82 -21.73 0.08
CA LEU A 558 10.46 -20.54 -0.48
C LEU A 558 10.82 -20.69 -1.98
N SER A 559 11.22 -21.88 -2.42
CA SER A 559 11.40 -22.20 -3.84
C SER A 559 10.07 -22.14 -4.58
N SER A 560 8.99 -22.69 -4.01
CA SER A 560 7.65 -22.59 -4.60
C SER A 560 7.21 -21.13 -4.71
N LEU A 561 7.52 -20.30 -3.70
CA LEU A 561 7.27 -18.86 -3.75
C LEU A 561 8.04 -18.20 -4.89
N ALA A 562 9.31 -18.58 -5.10
CA ALA A 562 10.09 -18.09 -6.22
C ALA A 562 9.53 -18.52 -7.59
N ASP A 563 9.06 -19.76 -7.71
CA ASP A 563 8.43 -20.27 -8.93
C ASP A 563 7.13 -19.52 -9.24
N VAL A 564 6.31 -19.25 -8.21
CA VAL A 564 5.09 -18.43 -8.33
C VAL A 564 5.41 -17.02 -8.81
N ILE A 565 6.37 -16.35 -8.18
CA ILE A 565 6.80 -15.00 -8.60
C ILE A 565 7.34 -15.03 -10.03
N PHE A 566 8.09 -16.06 -10.40
CA PHE A 566 8.65 -16.19 -11.75
C PHE A 566 7.57 -16.38 -12.82
N ALA A 567 6.58 -17.23 -12.54
CA ALA A 567 5.43 -17.43 -13.41
C ALA A 567 4.60 -16.14 -13.56
N LEU A 568 4.43 -15.40 -12.45
CA LEU A 568 3.75 -14.09 -12.46
C LEU A 568 4.53 -13.04 -13.27
N ALA A 569 5.85 -12.94 -13.08
CA ALA A 569 6.72 -12.01 -13.81
C ALA A 569 6.64 -12.25 -15.33
N LYS A 570 6.57 -13.53 -15.72
CA LYS A 570 6.47 -13.97 -17.11
C LYS A 570 5.05 -13.94 -17.68
N LYS A 571 4.05 -13.62 -16.87
CA LYS A 571 2.62 -13.65 -17.24
C LYS A 571 2.21 -15.02 -17.80
N GLU A 572 2.68 -16.10 -17.18
CA GLU A 572 2.29 -17.47 -17.54
C GLU A 572 0.82 -17.74 -17.17
N ASP A 573 0.10 -18.50 -18.02
CA ASP A 573 -1.33 -18.81 -17.81
C ASP A 573 -1.57 -19.62 -16.53
N HIS A 574 -0.65 -20.52 -16.19
CA HIS A 574 -0.75 -21.35 -14.99
C HIS A 574 0.32 -20.96 -13.97
N VAL A 575 -0.12 -20.35 -12.86
CA VAL A 575 0.75 -20.02 -11.72
C VAL A 575 0.62 -21.10 -10.62
N PRO A 576 1.73 -21.74 -10.20
CA PRO A 576 1.70 -22.92 -9.34
C PRO A 576 1.49 -22.63 -7.84
N PHE A 577 0.47 -21.85 -7.49
CA PHE A 577 0.19 -21.46 -6.10
C PHE A 577 0.00 -22.66 -5.15
N ARG A 578 -0.47 -23.81 -5.65
CA ARG A 578 -0.75 -25.00 -4.85
C ARG A 578 0.47 -25.82 -4.46
N ASN A 579 1.67 -25.49 -4.96
CA ASN A 579 2.89 -26.25 -4.70
C ASN A 579 3.35 -26.22 -3.23
N SER A 580 2.97 -25.18 -2.48
CA SER A 580 3.18 -25.06 -1.03
C SER A 580 1.95 -24.45 -0.35
N LYS A 581 1.75 -24.78 0.93
CA LYS A 581 0.75 -24.10 1.79
C LYS A 581 1.01 -22.61 1.89
N LEU A 582 2.27 -22.17 1.90
CA LEU A 582 2.62 -20.75 1.97
C LEU A 582 2.16 -20.01 0.72
N THR A 583 2.51 -20.52 -0.47
CA THR A 583 2.12 -19.90 -1.74
C THR A 583 0.62 -19.94 -1.95
N TYR A 584 -0.05 -20.99 -1.49
CA TYR A 584 -1.50 -21.10 -1.57
C TYR A 584 -2.16 -20.07 -0.64
N LEU A 585 -1.68 -19.94 0.60
CA LEU A 585 -2.16 -18.91 1.53
C LEU A 585 -2.00 -17.49 0.94
N LEU A 586 -0.84 -17.24 0.32
CA LEU A 586 -0.45 -15.97 -0.30
C LEU A 586 -1.06 -15.72 -1.68
N GLN A 587 -1.81 -16.67 -2.24
CA GLN A 587 -2.33 -16.56 -3.61
C GLN A 587 -3.08 -15.24 -3.85
N PRO A 588 -4.02 -14.81 -2.98
CA PRO A 588 -4.70 -13.53 -3.20
C PRO A 588 -3.82 -12.30 -2.97
N CYS A 589 -2.70 -12.45 -2.26
CA CYS A 589 -1.73 -11.37 -2.05
C CYS A 589 -0.83 -11.16 -3.28
N LEU A 590 -0.50 -12.23 -3.99
CA LEU A 590 0.48 -12.21 -5.09
C LEU A 590 -0.15 -12.23 -6.48
N GLY A 591 -1.39 -12.70 -6.62
CA GLY A 591 -2.07 -12.80 -7.92
C GLY A 591 -3.40 -12.06 -7.99
N GLY A 592 -3.71 -11.19 -7.02
CA GLY A 592 -5.05 -10.62 -6.86
C GLY A 592 -5.08 -9.15 -6.44
N ASP A 593 -6.24 -8.75 -5.92
CA ASP A 593 -6.63 -7.38 -5.57
C ASP A 593 -5.96 -6.85 -4.27
N SER A 594 -4.67 -7.09 -4.09
CA SER A 594 -3.92 -6.75 -2.86
C SER A 594 -2.76 -5.81 -3.13
N LYS A 595 -2.53 -4.88 -2.19
CA LYS A 595 -1.32 -4.06 -2.15
C LYS A 595 -0.25 -4.83 -1.40
N THR A 596 0.85 -5.16 -2.08
CA THR A 596 1.86 -6.08 -1.56
C THR A 596 3.21 -5.39 -1.42
N LEU A 597 3.86 -5.59 -0.28
CA LEU A 597 5.19 -5.07 0.02
C LEU A 597 6.09 -6.20 0.53
N MET A 598 7.21 -6.39 -0.14
CA MET A 598 8.27 -7.29 0.29
C MET A 598 9.38 -6.50 0.96
N PHE A 599 9.73 -6.87 2.19
CA PHE A 599 11.02 -6.54 2.79
C PHE A 599 12.05 -7.60 2.41
N VAL A 600 13.16 -7.17 1.83
CA VAL A 600 14.38 -7.98 1.75
C VAL A 600 15.37 -7.51 2.82
N ASN A 601 15.52 -8.33 3.85
CA ASN A 601 16.42 -8.10 4.97
C ASN A 601 17.80 -8.70 4.69
N ILE A 602 18.84 -7.88 4.80
CA ILE A 602 20.22 -8.20 4.41
C ILE A 602 21.18 -8.06 5.59
N SER A 603 22.08 -9.04 5.74
CA SER A 603 23.22 -8.95 6.65
C SER A 603 24.40 -8.27 5.96
N PRO A 604 25.05 -7.26 6.58
CA PRO A 604 26.25 -6.63 6.04
C PRO A 604 27.52 -7.48 6.25
N GLU A 605 27.42 -8.63 6.89
CA GLU A 605 28.55 -9.45 7.29
C GLU A 605 29.23 -10.15 6.08
N PRO A 606 30.57 -10.19 6.01
CA PRO A 606 31.31 -10.86 4.94
C PRO A 606 30.97 -12.35 4.75
N SER A 607 30.69 -13.09 5.84
CA SER A 607 30.31 -14.51 5.79
C SER A 607 28.94 -14.73 5.12
N SER A 608 28.07 -13.72 5.19
CA SER A 608 26.68 -13.73 4.75
C SER A 608 26.49 -13.28 3.30
N VAL A 609 27.54 -12.73 2.65
CA VAL A 609 27.53 -12.19 1.29
C VAL A 609 26.84 -13.09 0.27
N GLY A 610 27.17 -14.38 0.24
CA GLY A 610 26.57 -15.30 -0.72
C GLY A 610 25.04 -15.40 -0.60
N GLU A 611 24.52 -15.40 0.62
CA GLU A 611 23.08 -15.49 0.90
C GLU A 611 22.39 -14.13 0.74
N SER A 612 23.07 -13.04 1.11
CA SER A 612 22.65 -11.66 0.82
C SER A 612 22.47 -11.43 -0.68
N LEU A 613 23.40 -11.87 -1.54
CA LEU A 613 23.23 -11.81 -3.01
C LEU A 613 22.05 -12.62 -3.51
N CYS A 614 21.84 -13.83 -2.95
CA CYS A 614 20.69 -14.64 -3.33
C CYS A 614 19.37 -13.91 -2.99
N SER A 615 19.32 -13.28 -1.83
CA SER A 615 18.16 -12.52 -1.37
C SER A 615 17.91 -11.28 -2.24
N LEU A 616 18.95 -10.51 -2.56
CA LEU A 616 18.87 -9.35 -3.45
C LEU A 616 18.44 -9.72 -4.86
N ARG A 617 18.97 -10.81 -5.43
CA ARG A 617 18.57 -11.31 -6.76
C ARG A 617 17.12 -11.76 -6.78
N PHE A 618 16.64 -12.42 -5.72
CA PHE A 618 15.25 -12.79 -5.58
C PHE A 618 14.35 -11.55 -5.50
N ALA A 619 14.69 -10.61 -4.63
CA ALA A 619 13.96 -9.36 -4.46
C ALA A 619 13.90 -8.53 -5.76
N ALA A 620 14.99 -8.49 -6.54
CA ALA A 620 15.02 -7.77 -7.81
C ALA A 620 14.04 -8.36 -8.84
N ARG A 621 13.80 -9.68 -8.81
CA ARG A 621 12.79 -10.33 -9.65
C ARG A 621 11.38 -9.99 -9.20
N VAL A 622 11.14 -9.98 -7.88
CA VAL A 622 9.85 -9.55 -7.31
C VAL A 622 9.55 -8.11 -7.70
N ASN A 623 10.56 -7.24 -7.67
CA ASN A 623 10.43 -5.83 -8.04
C ASN A 623 10.07 -5.60 -9.52
N ALA A 624 10.41 -6.54 -10.40
CA ALA A 624 10.09 -6.49 -11.82
C ALA A 624 8.69 -7.05 -12.15
N CYS A 625 7.94 -7.54 -11.16
CA CYS A 625 6.62 -8.12 -11.37
C CYS A 625 5.52 -7.03 -11.34
N GLU A 626 4.67 -7.02 -12.37
CA GLU A 626 3.46 -6.18 -12.40
C GLU A 626 2.21 -7.03 -12.15
N ILE A 627 1.41 -6.69 -11.11
CA ILE A 627 0.08 -7.28 -10.85
C ILE A 627 -1.01 -6.28 -11.25
N GLY A 628 -2.19 -6.76 -11.63
CA GLY A 628 -3.40 -5.95 -11.88
C GLY A 628 -3.88 -5.09 -10.68
N THR A 629 -4.79 -4.16 -10.95
CA THR A 629 -5.22 -3.10 -10.03
C THR A 629 -6.02 -3.60 -8.82
N PRO A 630 -5.65 -3.25 -7.56
CA PRO A 630 -6.35 -3.67 -6.35
C PRO A 630 -7.78 -3.14 -6.26
N ARG A 631 -8.75 -4.02 -6.01
CA ARG A 631 -10.14 -3.64 -5.74
C ARG A 631 -10.41 -3.36 -4.27
N ARG A 632 -11.12 -2.27 -4.03
CA ARG A 632 -11.67 -1.91 -2.71
C ARG A 632 -12.93 -2.73 -2.44
N GLN A 633 -13.05 -3.33 -1.26
CA GLN A 633 -14.29 -3.99 -0.85
C GLN A 633 -15.20 -2.97 -0.17
N LEU A 634 -16.14 -2.43 -0.95
CA LEU A 634 -17.18 -1.51 -0.49
C LEU A 634 -18.55 -2.10 -0.79
N ASN A 635 -19.36 -2.28 0.24
CA ASN A 635 -20.75 -2.71 0.12
C ASN A 635 -21.66 -1.62 0.72
N MET A 636 -22.86 -1.48 0.17
CA MET A 636 -23.95 -0.75 0.82
C MET A 636 -24.69 -1.72 1.72
N ARG A 637 -25.05 -1.29 2.94
CA ARG A 637 -25.81 -2.13 3.85
C ARG A 637 -27.18 -2.42 3.22
N THR A 638 -27.46 -3.68 2.87
CA THR A 638 -28.80 -4.08 2.45
C THR A 638 -29.70 -4.03 3.67
N SER A 639 -30.79 -3.25 3.62
CA SER A 639 -31.81 -3.27 4.66
C SER A 639 -32.42 -4.68 4.72
N ASP A 640 -32.15 -5.39 5.82
CA ASP A 640 -32.87 -6.63 6.13
C ASP A 640 -34.35 -6.28 6.31
N SER A 641 -35.14 -6.58 5.28
CA SER A 641 -36.60 -6.50 5.29
C SER A 641 -37.19 -7.68 6.05
N ARG A 642 -36.83 -7.82 7.34
CA ARG A 642 -37.43 -8.78 8.27
C ARG A 642 -37.98 -8.12 9.54
N LEU A 643 -38.59 -6.95 9.37
CA LEU A 643 -39.64 -6.48 10.27
C LEU A 643 -40.97 -6.50 9.49
N SER A 644 -41.43 -7.70 9.16
CA SER A 644 -42.86 -7.94 8.94
C SER A 644 -43.49 -7.98 10.32
N TYR A 645 -44.21 -6.92 10.69
CA TYR A 645 -45.21 -7.00 11.74
C TYR A 645 -46.17 -8.14 11.40
N GLY A 646 -46.28 -9.08 12.32
CA GLY A 646 -47.29 -10.12 12.40
C GLY A 646 -47.55 -10.37 13.87
#